data_AF-A0A674BVP6-F1
#
_entry.id   AF-A0A674BVP6-F1
#
_cell.length_a   1.000
_cell.length_b   1.000
_cell.length_c   1.000
_cell.angle_alpha   90.00
_cell.angle_beta   90.00
_cell.angle_gamma   90.00
#
_symmetry.space_group_name_H-M   'P 1'
#
loop_
_entity.id
_entity.type
_entity.pdbx_description
1 polymer ?
#
loop_
_entity_poly.entity_id
_entity_poly.type
_entity_poly.pdbx_seq_one_letter_code
_entity_poly.pdbx_strand_id
1 'polypeptide(L)'
;KYSFKHTQSRCTAPLWLLECTVEKPPQKTLRIPRGSLGQACQERNSLGRTLPPSKGKRSLRVLDQTNVVLSLDERDVLELDEKLAELLFPITNCEERYALLCNKPRLERARDIDCGSKVRVQLRSGDEPLPGVVRFKGSLLPDRALSGVWFGVELLEEGRGQGFTEGSYQGRQLFRCEDECGVFVALDKLELWDDEEEELGELEVDHVTLVEEEMDFHQLEINSRVLVQTREGPERGTIIFCDLLPGNESLGYYVGVDMDNPIGDWDGVIDGKLLCNFASLEHTRLVPICDVMPEYSMQDQRLQKHSFTSRGSSSFGLQCGSRSKSEFYYTLNGSSVDHPVQAKSKSTWYIDEAFGGYLSEVVHENTPPRTENDGLDIMVGKKKGIQGHYNSCYLDSTLFCLFSFSSVLDTVLLRPRSKTDVEYYRETQELLRTEIVNPLRIHGYVCATKVMKLRRILEKVEAASGFTSEEKDPEEFLNILFHHILRVDPLLKLRSAGQKVQDCYFYQIFMDKKDKVGVPTSQQLIEWSFINSDLKFAEAPSCLIIQMPRFGKDFKMFNKIFPSLELDITDLLEDTPRECRICGGLALYECRECYEDGDITAGKIKQFCEKCNTQVHLHPRRKAHRHGKLSVPKELQEGVWRQGSYPRQRMELFAVLCIETSHYVAFVKYGHQDSAWLFFDSMADRDGGQNGFNIPQVSPCPEVGAYLKMTPEELHALDPKSIQGQARRLLCDAYMCMYQSPTMSLYK
;
A
#
# COMPACT_ATOMS: atom_id res chain seq x y z
N LYS A 1 54.43 0.91 -3.57
CA LYS A 1 53.80 1.69 -2.49
C LYS A 1 52.79 2.61 -3.16
N TYR A 2 51.50 2.32 -3.26
CA TYR A 2 50.54 1.87 -2.24
C TYR A 2 49.56 0.86 -2.83
N SER A 3 49.36 -0.25 -2.13
CA SER A 3 48.25 -1.19 -2.36
C SER A 3 47.06 -0.65 -1.57
N PHE A 4 46.00 -0.23 -2.26
CA PHE A 4 44.70 -0.05 -1.62
C PHE A 4 44.07 -1.44 -1.48
N LYS A 5 44.31 -2.07 -0.34
CA LYS A 5 43.44 -3.15 0.14
C LYS A 5 42.07 -2.54 0.43
N HIS A 6 41.07 -2.86 -0.38
CA HIS A 6 39.68 -2.77 0.08
C HIS A 6 39.48 -3.86 1.13
N THR A 7 39.78 -3.53 2.39
CA THR A 7 39.20 -4.25 3.53
C THR A 7 37.73 -3.85 3.57
N GLN A 8 36.84 -4.73 3.09
CA GLN A 8 35.45 -4.77 3.54
C GLN A 8 35.48 -4.97 5.05
N SER A 9 35.38 -3.88 5.81
CA SER A 9 34.98 -3.99 7.21
C SER A 9 33.51 -4.38 7.20
N ARG A 10 33.20 -5.68 7.39
CA ARG A 10 31.88 -6.08 7.87
C ARG A 10 31.64 -5.26 9.15
N CYS A 11 30.65 -4.36 9.13
CA CYS A 11 30.24 -3.66 10.34
C CYS A 11 29.52 -4.67 11.24
N THR A 12 30.28 -5.38 12.08
CA THR A 12 29.77 -6.31 13.10
C THR A 12 29.23 -5.53 14.31
N ALA A 13 28.26 -4.65 14.08
CA ALA A 13 27.50 -4.08 15.18
C ALA A 13 26.48 -5.13 15.65
N PRO A 14 26.35 -5.39 16.96
CA PRO A 14 25.38 -6.35 17.47
C PRO A 14 23.96 -5.97 17.03
N LEU A 15 23.17 -6.98 16.68
CA LEU A 15 21.79 -6.86 16.25
C LEU A 15 20.87 -7.13 17.42
N TRP A 16 19.76 -6.43 17.44
CA TRP A 16 18.82 -6.44 18.54
C TRP A 16 17.42 -6.61 17.99
N LEU A 17 16.56 -7.26 18.74
CA LEU A 17 15.15 -7.37 18.44
C LEU A 17 14.32 -6.71 19.53
N LEU A 18 13.33 -5.93 19.12
CA LEU A 18 12.48 -5.17 20.03
C LEU A 18 11.38 -6.05 20.62
N GLU A 19 11.32 -6.19 21.94
CA GLU A 19 10.37 -7.10 22.60
C GLU A 19 9.01 -6.46 22.90
N CYS A 20 8.93 -5.12 22.85
CA CYS A 20 7.70 -4.37 23.09
C CYS A 20 7.37 -3.42 21.95
N THR A 21 6.14 -2.92 21.93
CA THR A 21 5.78 -1.82 21.02
C THR A 21 6.28 -0.52 21.64
N VAL A 22 7.05 0.26 20.88
CA VAL A 22 7.59 1.55 21.36
C VAL A 22 6.94 2.72 20.64
N GLU A 23 6.52 3.72 21.42
CA GLU A 23 5.97 4.98 20.94
C GLU A 23 6.86 6.15 21.40
N LYS A 24 7.23 7.05 20.47
CA LYS A 24 8.12 8.19 20.78
C LYS A 24 7.31 9.49 20.97
N PRO A 25 7.27 10.10 22.16
CA PRO A 25 6.35 11.22 22.46
C PRO A 25 6.59 12.55 21.70
N PRO A 26 7.83 12.98 21.37
CA PRO A 26 8.03 14.29 20.72
C PRO A 26 7.92 14.28 19.18
N GLN A 27 7.77 13.11 18.54
CA GLN A 27 7.48 12.98 17.10
C GLN A 27 6.17 12.23 16.99
N LYS A 28 5.10 12.91 16.58
CA LYS A 28 3.75 12.31 16.50
C LYS A 28 3.81 10.96 15.76
N THR A 29 3.34 9.92 16.46
CA THR A 29 2.93 8.59 15.95
C THR A 29 3.97 7.73 15.22
N LEU A 30 5.22 7.69 15.69
CA LEU A 30 6.11 6.58 15.32
C LEU A 30 5.87 5.39 16.28
N ARG A 31 5.07 4.42 15.83
CA ARG A 31 4.84 3.13 16.51
C ARG A 31 5.74 2.08 15.88
N ILE A 32 6.61 1.48 16.68
CA ILE A 32 7.53 0.44 16.20
C ILE A 32 7.04 -0.88 16.80
N PRO A 33 6.62 -1.83 15.96
CA PRO A 33 6.04 -3.08 16.43
C PRO A 33 7.11 -3.93 17.13
N ARG A 34 6.66 -4.75 18.09
CA ARG A 34 7.49 -5.82 18.63
C ARG A 34 7.95 -6.76 17.51
N GLY A 35 9.13 -7.32 17.64
CA GLY A 35 9.80 -8.09 16.58
C GLY A 35 10.62 -7.26 15.60
N SER A 36 10.64 -5.93 15.71
CA SER A 36 11.49 -5.09 14.84
C SER A 36 12.98 -5.33 15.09
N LEU A 37 13.78 -5.43 14.03
CA LEU A 37 15.24 -5.59 14.10
C LEU A 37 15.94 -4.23 14.14
N GLY A 38 16.90 -4.08 15.05
CA GLY A 38 17.69 -2.89 15.25
C GLY A 38 19.19 -3.18 15.21
N GLN A 39 19.96 -2.27 14.63
CA GLN A 39 21.42 -2.31 14.67
C GLN A 39 21.95 -1.25 15.64
N ALA A 40 22.85 -1.63 16.54
CA ALA A 40 23.47 -0.70 17.46
C ALA A 40 24.18 0.44 16.72
N CYS A 41 23.90 1.68 17.10
CA CYS A 41 24.53 2.86 16.51
C CYS A 41 24.98 3.85 17.59
N GLN A 42 26.00 4.66 17.30
CA GLN A 42 26.44 5.71 18.22
C GLN A 42 25.56 6.96 18.05
N GLU A 43 24.98 7.44 19.15
CA GLU A 43 24.23 8.71 19.17
C GLU A 43 25.14 9.89 18.80
N ARG A 44 24.71 10.67 17.80
CA ARG A 44 25.37 11.90 17.37
C ARG A 44 24.39 13.06 17.46
N ASN A 45 24.86 14.22 17.94
CA ASN A 45 24.04 15.44 17.95
C ASN A 45 23.92 16.05 16.53
N SER A 46 23.10 17.10 16.38
CA SER A 46 22.87 17.82 15.10
C SER A 46 24.13 18.43 14.47
N LEU A 47 25.26 18.47 15.21
CA LEU A 47 26.57 18.94 14.77
C LEU A 47 27.57 17.79 14.53
N GLY A 48 27.10 16.53 14.53
CA GLY A 48 27.90 15.34 14.25
C GLY A 48 28.82 14.86 15.38
N ARG A 49 28.71 15.43 16.59
CA ARG A 49 29.52 15.02 17.76
C ARG A 49 28.88 13.84 18.48
N THR A 50 29.70 12.87 18.86
CA THR A 50 29.29 11.68 19.63
C THR A 50 28.81 12.07 21.03
N LEU A 51 27.62 11.62 21.41
CA LEU A 51 27.08 11.78 22.75
C LEU A 51 27.59 10.66 23.68
N PRO A 52 27.83 10.96 24.97
CA PRO A 52 28.19 9.92 25.94
C PRO A 52 26.99 8.98 26.17
N PRO A 53 27.22 7.66 26.29
CA PRO A 53 26.14 6.68 26.49
C PRO A 53 25.42 6.94 27.82
N SER A 54 24.10 7.11 27.77
CA SER A 54 23.24 7.15 28.94
C SER A 54 23.17 5.76 29.58
N LYS A 55 23.46 5.65 30.88
CA LYS A 55 23.42 4.38 31.61
C LYS A 55 22.03 3.72 31.48
N GLY A 56 21.99 2.47 31.03
CA GLY A 56 20.77 1.66 30.92
C GLY A 56 19.94 1.87 29.63
N LYS A 57 20.43 2.66 28.67
CA LYS A 57 19.77 2.87 27.37
C LYS A 57 20.69 2.54 26.19
N ARG A 58 20.12 2.00 25.12
CA ARG A 58 20.79 1.65 23.87
C ARG A 58 20.20 2.38 22.69
N SER A 59 21.08 2.95 21.87
CA SER A 59 20.70 3.64 20.65
C SER A 59 20.71 2.65 19.48
N LEU A 60 19.52 2.32 18.97
CA LEU A 60 19.33 1.37 17.88
C LEU A 60 18.83 2.09 16.63
N ARG A 61 19.45 1.78 15.49
CA ARG A 61 18.89 2.09 14.16
C ARG A 61 17.98 0.95 13.75
N VAL A 62 16.70 1.22 13.59
CA VAL A 62 15.72 0.20 13.13
C VAL A 62 16.03 -0.14 11.68
N LEU A 63 16.13 -1.44 11.38
CA LEU A 63 16.42 -1.95 10.03
C LEU A 63 15.16 -2.09 9.18
N ASP A 64 14.01 -2.36 9.81
CA ASP A 64 12.70 -2.46 9.14
C ASP A 64 12.13 -1.09 8.72
N GLN A 65 12.70 0.02 9.21
CA GLN A 65 12.26 1.39 8.92
C GLN A 65 13.46 2.30 8.63
N THR A 66 13.49 2.94 7.46
CA THR A 66 14.60 3.81 7.07
C THR A 66 14.69 5.06 7.95
N ASN A 67 15.91 5.44 8.36
CA ASN A 67 16.22 6.67 9.10
C ASN A 67 15.61 6.78 10.51
N VAL A 68 15.16 5.66 11.10
CA VAL A 68 14.67 5.63 12.48
C VAL A 68 15.79 5.23 13.42
N VAL A 69 16.11 6.11 14.37
CA VAL A 69 17.02 5.84 15.49
C VAL A 69 16.27 6.08 16.81
N LEU A 70 16.27 5.06 17.66
CA LEU A 70 15.64 5.08 18.98
C LEU A 70 16.67 4.90 20.08
N SER A 71 16.41 5.52 21.23
CA SER A 71 17.11 5.25 22.48
C SER A 71 16.16 4.47 23.38
N LEU A 72 16.44 3.18 23.55
CA LEU A 72 15.57 2.20 24.21
C LEU A 72 16.18 1.73 25.52
N ASP A 73 15.35 1.40 26.50
CA ASP A 73 15.86 0.76 27.72
C ASP A 73 16.38 -0.64 27.38
N GLU A 74 17.46 -1.07 28.03
CA GLU A 74 18.08 -2.39 27.81
C GLU A 74 17.15 -3.58 28.08
N ARG A 75 16.02 -3.35 28.75
CA ARG A 75 14.99 -4.37 29.07
C ARG A 75 13.98 -4.60 27.96
N ASP A 76 13.90 -3.69 26.99
CA ASP A 76 12.94 -3.74 25.90
C ASP A 76 13.56 -4.33 24.62
N VAL A 77 14.82 -4.73 24.68
CA VAL A 77 15.62 -5.17 23.53
C VAL A 77 16.39 -6.45 23.86
N LEU A 78 16.29 -7.44 22.99
CA LEU A 78 17.04 -8.69 23.09
C LEU A 78 18.24 -8.67 22.14
N GLU A 79 19.44 -8.98 22.64
CA GLU A 79 20.63 -9.15 21.79
C GLU A 79 20.53 -10.47 21.01
N LEU A 80 20.67 -10.39 19.70
CA LEU A 80 20.67 -11.56 18.82
C LEU A 80 22.10 -11.95 18.46
N ASP A 81 22.37 -13.25 18.47
CA ASP A 81 23.58 -13.77 17.83
C ASP A 81 23.50 -13.61 16.29
N GLU A 82 24.66 -13.59 15.63
CA GLU A 82 24.77 -13.31 14.18
C GLU A 82 23.96 -14.33 13.35
N LYS A 83 24.00 -15.62 13.71
CA LYS A 83 23.31 -16.68 12.96
C LYS A 83 21.80 -16.59 13.08
N LEU A 84 21.30 -16.27 14.27
CA LEU A 84 19.89 -16.10 14.54
C LEU A 84 19.36 -14.84 13.85
N ALA A 85 20.13 -13.75 13.88
CA ALA A 85 19.76 -12.53 13.18
C ALA A 85 19.70 -12.76 11.65
N GLU A 86 20.61 -13.55 11.09
CA GLU A 86 20.57 -13.93 9.66
C GLU A 86 19.33 -14.77 9.30
N LEU A 87 18.87 -15.66 10.19
CA LEU A 87 17.64 -16.46 9.99
C LEU A 87 16.35 -15.64 10.15
N LEU A 88 16.32 -14.68 11.08
CA LEU A 88 15.14 -13.87 11.37
C LEU A 88 14.97 -12.67 10.42
N PHE A 89 16.06 -12.16 9.84
CA PHE A 89 16.03 -10.97 8.98
C PHE A 89 15.13 -11.10 7.74
N PRO A 90 15.08 -12.24 7.03
CA PRO A 90 14.17 -12.43 5.89
C PRO A 90 12.68 -12.44 6.23
N ILE A 91 12.30 -12.66 7.50
CA ILE A 91 10.90 -12.70 7.94
C ILE A 91 10.36 -11.28 7.96
N THR A 92 9.44 -10.94 7.06
CA THR A 92 8.94 -9.56 6.89
C THR A 92 7.87 -9.17 7.92
N ASN A 93 7.13 -10.16 8.45
CA ASN A 93 6.13 -9.93 9.49
C ASN A 93 6.81 -9.87 10.88
N CYS A 94 6.77 -8.71 11.53
CA CYS A 94 7.39 -8.49 12.83
C CYS A 94 6.78 -9.38 13.94
N GLU A 95 5.48 -9.65 13.88
CA GLU A 95 4.79 -10.46 14.88
C GLU A 95 5.14 -11.94 14.75
N GLU A 96 5.18 -12.47 13.53
CA GLU A 96 5.66 -13.85 13.27
C GLU A 96 7.14 -14.00 13.64
N ARG A 97 7.96 -12.97 13.36
CA ARG A 97 9.37 -12.94 13.76
C ARG A 97 9.53 -12.98 15.27
N TYR A 98 8.71 -12.24 16.01
CA TYR A 98 8.70 -12.25 17.48
C TYR A 98 8.17 -13.59 18.03
N ALA A 99 7.08 -14.12 17.48
CA ALA A 99 6.53 -15.42 17.88
C ALA A 99 7.55 -16.56 17.69
N LEU A 100 8.27 -16.55 16.56
CA LEU A 100 9.34 -17.51 16.30
C LEU A 100 10.50 -17.36 17.31
N LEU A 101 10.86 -16.13 17.67
CA LEU A 101 11.85 -15.85 18.71
C LEU A 101 11.44 -16.41 20.08
N CYS A 102 10.16 -16.30 20.45
CA CYS A 102 9.63 -16.87 21.69
C CYS A 102 9.64 -18.40 21.68
N ASN A 103 9.54 -19.03 20.50
CA ASN A 103 9.60 -20.48 20.35
C ASN A 103 11.05 -21.00 20.23
N LYS A 104 11.76 -21.06 21.36
CA LYS A 104 13.16 -21.52 21.43
C LYS A 104 13.38 -22.92 20.83
N PRO A 105 12.54 -23.95 21.12
CA PRO A 105 12.72 -25.28 20.54
C PRO A 105 12.66 -25.28 19.00
N ARG A 106 11.72 -24.53 18.42
CA ARG A 106 11.60 -24.39 16.97
C ARG A 106 12.82 -23.69 16.37
N LEU A 107 13.34 -22.66 17.02
CA LEU A 107 14.56 -21.97 16.58
C LEU A 107 15.83 -22.80 16.69
N GLU A 108 15.92 -23.67 17.70
CA GLU A 108 17.04 -24.60 17.83
C GLU A 108 17.01 -25.62 16.69
N ARG A 109 15.85 -26.26 16.45
CA ARG A 109 15.64 -27.16 15.31
C ARG A 109 15.87 -26.48 13.96
N ALA A 110 15.46 -25.23 13.82
CA ALA A 110 15.66 -24.45 12.60
C ALA A 110 17.14 -24.23 12.23
N ARG A 111 18.05 -24.21 13.21
CA ARG A 111 19.49 -24.07 12.95
C ARG A 111 20.05 -25.27 12.20
N ASP A 112 19.42 -26.43 12.38
CA ASP A 112 19.82 -27.72 11.82
C ASP A 112 19.23 -27.98 10.42
N ILE A 113 18.36 -27.09 9.93
CA ILE A 113 17.86 -27.14 8.54
C ILE A 113 19.02 -26.81 7.60
N ASP A 114 19.49 -27.78 6.82
CA ASP A 114 20.53 -27.61 5.81
C ASP A 114 20.08 -28.17 4.45
N CYS A 115 20.88 -27.96 3.41
CA CYS A 115 20.60 -28.56 2.10
C CYS A 115 20.52 -30.09 2.23
N GLY A 116 19.38 -30.66 1.82
CA GLY A 116 19.05 -32.07 1.95
C GLY A 116 18.03 -32.38 3.04
N SER A 117 17.76 -31.45 3.96
CA SER A 117 16.73 -31.62 4.98
C SER A 117 15.33 -31.74 4.35
N LYS A 118 14.56 -32.72 4.81
CA LYS A 118 13.12 -32.80 4.55
C LYS A 118 12.41 -31.78 5.41
N VAL A 119 11.53 -31.01 4.78
CA VAL A 119 10.79 -29.94 5.43
C VAL A 119 9.35 -29.96 4.98
N ARG A 120 8.47 -29.46 5.83
CA ARG A 120 7.14 -29.04 5.47
C ARG A 120 7.16 -27.54 5.19
N VAL A 121 6.59 -27.14 4.05
CA VAL A 121 6.63 -25.77 3.54
C VAL A 121 5.23 -25.19 3.52
N GLN A 122 5.03 -24.12 4.29
CA GLN A 122 3.79 -23.37 4.28
C GLN A 122 3.82 -22.33 3.14
N LEU A 123 3.16 -22.61 2.01
CA LEU A 123 3.10 -21.65 0.90
C LEU A 123 2.07 -20.54 1.12
N ARG A 124 0.92 -20.87 1.73
CA ARG A 124 -0.18 -19.93 2.04
C ARG A 124 -0.70 -20.25 3.43
N SER A 125 -1.03 -19.23 4.22
CA SER A 125 -1.58 -19.46 5.55
C SER A 125 -2.94 -20.16 5.43
N GLY A 126 -3.11 -21.27 6.16
CA GLY A 126 -4.36 -22.04 6.21
C GLY A 126 -4.43 -23.26 5.29
N ASP A 127 -3.47 -23.43 4.37
CA ASP A 127 -3.32 -24.66 3.58
C ASP A 127 -2.54 -25.72 4.37
N GLU A 128 -2.64 -26.99 3.99
CA GLU A 128 -1.76 -28.02 4.57
C GLU A 128 -0.29 -27.79 4.15
N PRO A 129 0.66 -27.86 5.09
CA PRO A 129 2.08 -27.71 4.78
C PRO A 129 2.55 -28.77 3.78
N LEU A 130 3.17 -28.32 2.69
CA LEU A 130 3.56 -29.22 1.60
C LEU A 130 4.93 -29.86 1.86
N PRO A 131 5.10 -31.14 1.51
CA PRO A 131 6.39 -31.81 1.64
C PRO A 131 7.42 -31.20 0.67
N GLY A 132 8.66 -31.02 1.15
CA GLY A 132 9.74 -30.44 0.35
C GLY A 132 11.13 -30.83 0.85
N VAL A 133 12.13 -30.60 0.00
CA VAL A 133 13.55 -30.81 0.32
C VAL A 133 14.32 -29.53 0.10
N VAL A 134 15.05 -29.09 1.11
CA VAL A 134 15.89 -27.90 1.01
C VAL A 134 17.03 -28.17 0.02
N ARG A 135 17.13 -27.36 -1.04
CA ARG A 135 18.18 -27.45 -2.07
C ARG A 135 19.17 -26.29 -2.02
N PHE A 136 18.80 -25.19 -1.37
CA PHE A 136 19.64 -24.03 -1.18
C PHE A 136 19.42 -23.44 0.22
N LYS A 137 20.52 -23.05 0.88
CA LYS A 137 20.50 -22.26 2.11
C LYS A 137 21.55 -21.17 1.98
N GLY A 138 21.14 -19.92 2.04
CA GLY A 138 22.08 -18.80 1.96
C GLY A 138 21.43 -17.49 1.55
N SER A 139 22.27 -16.50 1.32
CA SER A 139 21.81 -15.16 0.95
C SER A 139 21.47 -15.04 -0.52
N LEU A 140 20.29 -14.49 -0.79
CA LEU A 140 19.87 -14.10 -2.14
C LEU A 140 20.40 -12.71 -2.54
N LEU A 141 20.88 -11.90 -1.57
CA LEU A 141 21.28 -10.50 -1.76
C LEU A 141 22.66 -10.24 -1.10
N PRO A 142 23.78 -10.61 -1.76
CA PRO A 142 25.11 -10.63 -1.15
C PRO A 142 25.72 -9.24 -0.86
N ASP A 143 25.22 -8.16 -1.45
CA ASP A 143 25.77 -6.79 -1.32
C ASP A 143 25.12 -5.94 -0.21
N ARG A 144 24.31 -6.53 0.67
CA ARG A 144 23.71 -5.81 1.82
C ARG A 144 24.56 -5.90 3.07
N ALA A 145 24.48 -4.86 3.92
CA ALA A 145 25.21 -4.77 5.20
C ALA A 145 24.81 -5.87 6.21
N LEU A 146 23.59 -6.42 6.09
CA LEU A 146 23.14 -7.65 6.75
C LEU A 146 22.60 -8.61 5.69
N SER A 147 23.04 -9.86 5.74
CA SER A 147 22.81 -10.86 4.71
C SER A 147 21.91 -11.97 5.24
N GLY A 148 20.59 -11.85 5.07
CA GLY A 148 19.64 -12.84 5.57
C GLY A 148 19.71 -14.20 4.85
N VAL A 149 19.39 -15.28 5.57
CA VAL A 149 19.41 -16.66 5.08
C VAL A 149 18.04 -17.04 4.54
N TRP A 150 17.99 -17.30 3.23
CA TRP A 150 16.83 -17.83 2.54
C TRP A 150 17.02 -19.32 2.26
N PHE A 151 15.90 -20.04 2.21
CA PHE A 151 15.87 -21.46 1.88
C PHE A 151 15.22 -21.64 0.51
N GLY A 152 15.98 -22.19 -0.44
CA GLY A 152 15.43 -22.69 -1.69
C GLY A 152 14.98 -24.13 -1.49
N VAL A 153 13.69 -24.41 -1.65
CA VAL A 153 13.09 -25.72 -1.41
C VAL A 153 12.50 -26.25 -2.71
N GLU A 154 12.79 -27.51 -3.00
CA GLU A 154 12.11 -28.28 -4.03
C GLU A 154 10.94 -29.01 -3.40
N LEU A 155 9.73 -28.68 -3.85
CA LEU A 155 8.48 -29.31 -3.39
C LEU A 155 8.39 -30.74 -3.93
N LEU A 156 7.99 -31.66 -3.07
CA LEU A 156 7.82 -33.07 -3.37
C LEU A 156 6.34 -33.41 -3.58
N GLU A 157 6.09 -34.55 -4.23
CA GLU A 157 4.78 -35.21 -4.31
C GLU A 157 3.62 -34.26 -4.60
N GLU A 158 2.72 -34.07 -3.63
CA GLU A 158 1.50 -33.24 -3.71
C GLU A 158 1.81 -31.76 -3.95
N GLY A 159 3.03 -31.30 -3.64
CA GLY A 159 3.49 -29.94 -3.86
C GLY A 159 4.10 -29.67 -5.24
N ARG A 160 4.27 -30.68 -6.10
CA ARG A 160 4.83 -30.48 -7.46
C ARG A 160 3.89 -29.62 -8.31
N GLY A 161 4.46 -28.64 -9.02
CA GLY A 161 3.68 -27.67 -9.82
C GLY A 161 3.09 -26.51 -9.01
N GLN A 162 3.28 -26.47 -7.69
CA GLN A 162 2.80 -25.38 -6.82
C GLN A 162 3.90 -24.33 -6.51
N GLY A 163 5.13 -24.58 -6.97
CA GLY A 163 6.26 -23.68 -6.85
C GLY A 163 6.26 -22.57 -7.90
N PHE A 164 7.21 -21.65 -7.79
CA PHE A 164 7.29 -20.43 -8.62
C PHE A 164 8.69 -20.16 -9.19
N THR A 165 9.62 -21.10 -9.02
CA THR A 165 10.96 -21.04 -9.62
C THR A 165 11.46 -22.42 -10.00
N GLU A 166 12.34 -22.49 -10.99
CA GLU A 166 13.14 -23.66 -11.35
C GLU A 166 14.46 -23.75 -10.54
N GLY A 167 14.59 -22.90 -9.50
CA GLY A 167 15.77 -22.76 -8.67
C GLY A 167 16.75 -21.67 -9.12
N SER A 168 16.29 -20.75 -9.98
CA SER A 168 17.02 -19.55 -10.40
C SER A 168 16.51 -18.31 -9.63
N TYR A 169 17.43 -17.41 -9.28
CA TYR A 169 17.13 -16.12 -8.66
C TYR A 169 18.03 -15.03 -9.28
N GLN A 170 17.43 -13.94 -9.77
CA GLN A 170 18.14 -12.82 -10.43
C GLN A 170 19.11 -13.27 -11.55
N GLY A 171 18.73 -14.27 -12.35
CA GLY A 171 19.55 -14.80 -13.44
C GLY A 171 20.70 -15.73 -13.00
N ARG A 172 20.85 -15.98 -11.70
CA ARG A 172 21.80 -16.96 -11.14
C ARG A 172 21.06 -18.25 -10.78
N GLN A 173 21.54 -19.38 -11.30
CA GLN A 173 21.06 -20.69 -10.85
C GLN A 173 21.62 -20.99 -9.46
N LEU A 174 20.75 -21.23 -8.48
CA LEU A 174 21.12 -21.55 -7.10
C LEU A 174 20.89 -23.02 -6.77
N PHE A 175 19.82 -23.61 -7.30
CA PHE A 175 19.57 -25.05 -7.33
C PHE A 175 18.81 -25.43 -8.60
N ARG A 176 18.57 -26.71 -8.87
CA ARG A 176 17.75 -27.16 -10.00
C ARG A 176 16.65 -28.07 -9.49
N CYS A 177 15.46 -27.89 -10.02
CA CYS A 177 14.28 -28.71 -9.79
C CYS A 177 13.45 -28.70 -11.08
N GLU A 178 12.38 -29.48 -11.12
CA GLU A 178 11.43 -29.42 -12.24
C GLU A 178 10.66 -28.10 -12.27
N ASP A 179 10.11 -27.77 -13.45
CA ASP A 179 9.33 -26.55 -13.66
C ASP A 179 8.23 -26.44 -12.59
N GLU A 180 8.08 -25.24 -12.01
CA GLU A 180 7.08 -24.94 -10.98
C GLU A 180 7.17 -25.84 -9.73
N CYS A 181 8.35 -26.39 -9.41
CA CYS A 181 8.56 -27.19 -8.20
C CYS A 181 9.48 -26.52 -7.18
N GLY A 182 10.10 -25.38 -7.48
CA GLY A 182 11.00 -24.67 -6.56
C GLY A 182 10.33 -23.46 -5.91
N VAL A 183 10.71 -23.18 -4.66
CA VAL A 183 10.32 -21.97 -3.92
C VAL A 183 11.51 -21.41 -3.14
N PHE A 184 11.54 -20.08 -2.91
CA PHE A 184 12.45 -19.46 -1.95
C PHE A 184 11.63 -18.90 -0.78
N VAL A 185 11.90 -19.37 0.43
CA VAL A 185 11.15 -19.00 1.63
C VAL A 185 12.07 -18.64 2.80
N ALA A 186 11.52 -17.88 3.74
CA ALA A 186 12.15 -17.59 5.03
C ALA A 186 11.77 -18.66 6.06
N LEU A 187 12.41 -18.61 7.24
CA LEU A 187 12.29 -19.67 8.24
C LEU A 187 10.88 -19.83 8.82
N ASP A 188 10.08 -18.76 8.87
CA ASP A 188 8.70 -18.79 9.37
C ASP A 188 7.78 -19.74 8.59
N LYS A 189 8.13 -20.03 7.34
CA LYS A 189 7.38 -20.93 6.44
C LYS A 189 7.90 -22.37 6.42
N LEU A 190 8.91 -22.70 7.24
CA LEU A 190 9.52 -24.02 7.29
C LEU A 190 9.31 -24.70 8.64
N GLU A 191 9.08 -26.00 8.55
CA GLU A 191 9.10 -26.94 9.67
C GLU A 191 9.91 -28.18 9.26
N LEU A 192 10.74 -28.69 10.17
CA LEU A 192 11.48 -29.93 9.91
C LEU A 192 10.52 -31.11 9.93
N TRP A 193 10.66 -31.99 8.95
CA TRP A 193 9.89 -33.22 8.87
C TRP A 193 10.78 -34.39 9.32
N ASP A 194 10.43 -34.98 10.47
CA ASP A 194 11.11 -36.15 11.01
C ASP A 194 10.32 -37.42 10.64
N ASP A 195 11.00 -38.42 10.07
CA ASP A 195 10.38 -39.68 9.60
C ASP A 195 9.92 -40.60 10.76
N GLU A 196 10.20 -40.25 12.03
CA GLU A 196 9.93 -41.10 13.21
C GLU A 196 8.49 -41.00 13.75
N GLU A 197 7.70 -39.99 13.35
CA GLU A 197 6.31 -39.81 13.83
C GLU A 197 5.29 -40.74 13.13
N GLU A 198 5.60 -41.28 11.93
CA GLU A 198 4.69 -42.19 11.21
C GLU A 198 4.79 -43.66 11.69
N GLU A 199 5.89 -44.09 12.32
CA GLU A 199 6.06 -45.49 12.78
C GLU A 199 5.40 -45.79 14.15
N LEU A 200 4.99 -44.77 14.91
CA LEU A 200 4.39 -44.92 16.25
C LEU A 200 2.85 -44.85 16.25
N GLY A 201 2.21 -44.58 15.11
CA GLY A 201 0.76 -44.34 15.01
C GLY A 201 -0.15 -45.57 14.91
N GLU A 202 0.38 -46.79 14.77
CA GLU A 202 -0.45 -47.98 14.50
C GLU A 202 -0.68 -48.92 15.71
N LEU A 203 -0.14 -48.68 16.90
CA LEU A 203 -0.34 -49.60 18.03
C LEU A 203 -0.58 -48.90 19.39
N GLU A 204 -1.78 -49.17 19.90
CA GLU A 204 -2.23 -49.21 21.30
C GLU A 204 -3.19 -48.10 21.81
N VAL A 205 -4.37 -48.61 22.17
CA VAL A 205 -5.52 -47.97 22.80
C VAL A 205 -5.44 -48.23 24.32
N ASP A 206 -5.82 -47.24 25.12
CA ASP A 206 -6.14 -47.26 26.57
C ASP A 206 -5.05 -47.66 27.58
N HIS A 207 -4.46 -46.64 28.24
CA HIS A 207 -4.61 -46.42 29.69
C HIS A 207 -4.02 -45.06 30.13
N VAL A 208 -4.86 -44.27 30.80
CA VAL A 208 -4.59 -42.97 31.42
C VAL A 208 -3.56 -43.08 32.56
N THR A 209 -2.52 -42.24 32.56
CA THR A 209 -2.02 -41.57 33.79
C THR A 209 -1.35 -40.24 33.44
N LEU A 210 -1.77 -39.20 34.17
CA LEU A 210 -1.38 -37.80 34.12
C LEU A 210 0.09 -37.56 34.48
N VAL A 211 0.79 -36.69 33.74
CA VAL A 211 1.65 -35.65 34.32
C VAL A 211 1.59 -34.42 33.39
N GLU A 212 1.15 -33.31 33.96
CA GLU A 212 1.10 -31.95 33.42
C GLU A 212 2.53 -31.38 33.31
N GLU A 213 2.86 -30.68 32.23
CA GLU A 213 3.75 -29.51 32.29
C GLU A 213 3.18 -28.40 31.39
N GLU A 214 2.93 -27.27 32.04
CA GLU A 214 2.14 -26.12 31.63
C GLU A 214 2.86 -25.27 30.58
N MET A 215 2.13 -24.87 29.52
CA MET A 215 2.54 -23.78 28.64
C MET A 215 1.86 -22.48 29.11
N ASP A 216 2.68 -21.56 29.63
CA ASP A 216 2.31 -20.19 30.02
C ASP A 216 1.79 -19.39 28.80
N PHE A 217 0.50 -19.52 28.51
CA PHE A 217 -0.30 -18.39 28.04
C PHE A 217 -0.88 -17.74 29.28
N HIS A 218 -0.84 -16.41 29.39
CA HIS A 218 -1.46 -15.68 30.49
C HIS A 218 -2.93 -16.12 30.64
N GLN A 219 -3.17 -17.06 31.55
CA GLN A 219 -4.47 -17.66 31.79
C GLN A 219 -5.32 -16.64 32.51
N LEU A 220 -6.46 -16.35 31.91
CA LEU A 220 -7.58 -15.77 32.62
C LEU A 220 -8.06 -16.81 33.66
N GLU A 221 -7.67 -16.66 34.93
CA GLU A 221 -8.02 -17.62 35.98
C GLU A 221 -9.52 -17.55 36.31
N ILE A 222 -10.14 -18.70 36.57
CA ILE A 222 -11.51 -18.77 37.09
C ILE A 222 -11.58 -17.97 38.39
N ASN A 223 -12.60 -17.12 38.51
CA ASN A 223 -12.82 -16.08 39.54
C ASN A 223 -12.06 -14.76 39.35
N SER A 224 -11.34 -14.57 38.22
CA SER A 224 -10.73 -13.28 37.89
C SER A 224 -11.76 -12.23 37.47
N ARG A 225 -11.50 -10.98 37.84
CA ARG A 225 -12.28 -9.82 37.41
C ARG A 225 -11.87 -9.36 36.02
N VAL A 226 -12.86 -9.22 35.15
CA VAL A 226 -12.65 -8.93 33.74
C VAL A 226 -13.64 -7.91 33.21
N LEU A 227 -13.23 -7.27 32.12
CA LEU A 227 -14.07 -6.44 31.26
C LEU A 227 -14.38 -7.24 29.99
N VAL A 228 -15.66 -7.40 29.69
CA VAL A 228 -16.18 -8.07 28.50
C VAL A 228 -16.67 -7.03 27.51
N GLN A 229 -16.15 -7.08 26.28
CA GLN A 229 -16.54 -6.15 25.23
C GLN A 229 -17.89 -6.56 24.63
N THR A 230 -18.95 -5.77 24.90
CA THR A 230 -20.28 -6.00 24.30
C THR A 230 -20.57 -5.01 23.18
N ARG A 231 -21.70 -5.19 22.46
CA ARG A 231 -22.15 -4.29 21.39
C ARG A 231 -22.50 -2.88 21.90
N GLU A 232 -22.83 -2.75 23.18
CA GLU A 232 -23.25 -1.49 23.80
C GLU A 232 -22.12 -0.82 24.62
N GLY A 233 -21.03 -1.54 24.89
CA GLY A 233 -19.86 -1.05 25.62
C GLY A 233 -19.13 -2.15 26.42
N PRO A 234 -17.99 -1.84 27.07
CA PRO A 234 -17.30 -2.78 27.94
C PRO A 234 -18.03 -2.93 29.28
N GLU A 235 -18.38 -4.16 29.64
CA GLU A 235 -19.16 -4.50 30.84
C GLU A 235 -18.32 -5.37 31.79
N ARG A 236 -18.55 -5.23 33.10
CA ARG A 236 -17.74 -5.93 34.10
C ARG A 236 -18.34 -7.27 34.48
N GLY A 237 -17.47 -8.25 34.71
CA GLY A 237 -17.89 -9.56 35.17
C GLY A 237 -16.75 -10.37 35.77
N THR A 238 -17.08 -11.57 36.23
CA THR A 238 -16.18 -12.50 36.90
C THR A 238 -16.15 -13.81 36.12
N ILE A 239 -14.97 -14.33 35.82
CA ILE A 239 -14.86 -15.56 35.04
C ILE A 239 -15.34 -16.74 35.86
N ILE A 240 -16.23 -17.54 35.31
CA ILE A 240 -16.76 -18.77 35.92
C ILE A 240 -16.48 -20.03 35.08
N PHE A 241 -16.06 -19.87 33.82
CA PHE A 241 -15.70 -20.95 32.91
C PHE A 241 -14.68 -20.46 31.88
N CYS A 242 -13.71 -21.28 31.49
CA CYS A 242 -12.75 -20.98 30.42
C CYS A 242 -12.22 -22.28 29.83
N ASP A 243 -12.72 -22.68 28.66
CA ASP A 243 -12.29 -23.93 27.99
C ASP A 243 -12.68 -23.93 26.50
N LEU A 244 -12.23 -24.95 25.75
CA LEU A 244 -12.71 -25.26 24.41
C LEU A 244 -14.11 -25.88 24.47
N LEU A 245 -14.98 -25.49 23.54
CA LEU A 245 -16.34 -26.03 23.49
C LEU A 245 -16.36 -27.38 22.75
N PRO A 246 -17.04 -28.40 23.29
CA PRO A 246 -17.15 -29.71 22.64
C PRO A 246 -17.74 -29.57 21.22
N GLY A 247 -17.08 -30.14 20.22
CA GLY A 247 -17.57 -30.12 18.82
C GLY A 247 -17.24 -28.85 18.02
N ASN A 248 -16.50 -27.89 18.61
CA ASN A 248 -16.14 -26.63 17.95
C ASN A 248 -14.69 -26.19 18.23
N GLU A 249 -13.78 -27.17 18.31
CA GLU A 249 -12.37 -27.00 18.70
C GLU A 249 -11.56 -26.10 17.74
N SER A 250 -12.03 -25.91 16.51
CA SER A 250 -11.41 -25.03 15.50
C SER A 250 -11.75 -23.53 15.65
N LEU A 251 -12.71 -23.16 16.53
CA LEU A 251 -13.12 -21.77 16.77
C LEU A 251 -12.40 -21.11 17.97
N GLY A 252 -11.56 -21.84 18.70
CA GLY A 252 -10.76 -21.32 19.82
C GLY A 252 -11.44 -21.36 21.19
N TYR A 253 -10.78 -20.79 22.21
CA TYR A 253 -11.22 -20.81 23.61
C TYR A 253 -12.40 -19.88 23.89
N TYR A 254 -13.33 -20.35 24.70
CA TYR A 254 -14.49 -19.58 25.17
C TYR A 254 -14.43 -19.39 26.68
N VAL A 255 -14.92 -18.24 27.13
CA VAL A 255 -14.94 -17.82 28.52
C VAL A 255 -16.37 -17.54 28.92
N GLY A 256 -16.85 -18.23 29.95
CA GLY A 256 -18.10 -17.96 30.63
C GLY A 256 -17.85 -16.94 31.74
N VAL A 257 -18.58 -15.84 31.71
CA VAL A 257 -18.43 -14.71 32.64
C VAL A 257 -19.77 -14.45 33.33
N ASP A 258 -19.74 -14.40 34.67
CA ASP A 258 -20.85 -13.92 35.50
C ASP A 258 -20.79 -12.38 35.56
N MET A 259 -21.70 -11.74 34.84
CA MET A 259 -21.74 -10.30 34.64
C MET A 259 -22.37 -9.59 35.84
N ASP A 260 -21.83 -8.42 36.19
CA ASP A 260 -22.37 -7.62 37.31
C ASP A 260 -23.79 -7.10 36.99
N ASN A 261 -24.07 -6.87 35.71
CA ASN A 261 -25.36 -6.42 35.17
C ASN A 261 -26.14 -7.60 34.56
N PRO A 262 -27.49 -7.56 34.54
CA PRO A 262 -28.34 -8.64 34.03
C PRO A 262 -28.38 -8.65 32.48
N ILE A 263 -27.24 -8.96 31.86
CA ILE A 263 -27.04 -9.01 30.40
C ILE A 263 -26.58 -10.41 29.93
N GLY A 264 -26.73 -11.42 30.78
CA GLY A 264 -26.45 -12.82 30.51
C GLY A 264 -27.54 -13.50 29.69
N ASP A 265 -27.14 -14.50 28.92
CA ASP A 265 -28.00 -15.33 28.07
C ASP A 265 -27.57 -16.80 28.03
N TRP A 266 -26.69 -17.22 28.94
CA TRP A 266 -26.13 -18.57 28.98
C TRP A 266 -26.39 -19.27 30.32
N ASP A 267 -26.91 -20.49 30.28
CA ASP A 267 -27.27 -21.33 31.44
C ASP A 267 -26.17 -22.35 31.81
N GLY A 268 -24.94 -22.14 31.35
CA GLY A 268 -23.85 -23.07 31.63
C GLY A 268 -23.94 -24.41 30.88
N VAL A 269 -24.91 -24.58 29.96
CA VAL A 269 -25.11 -25.81 29.18
C VAL A 269 -24.78 -25.57 27.71
N ILE A 270 -24.07 -26.53 27.10
CA ILE A 270 -23.85 -26.58 25.65
C ILE A 270 -24.09 -28.01 25.19
N ASP A 271 -24.89 -28.18 24.13
CA ASP A 271 -25.28 -29.48 23.55
C ASP A 271 -25.81 -30.49 24.58
N GLY A 272 -26.55 -30.00 25.59
CA GLY A 272 -27.15 -30.82 26.64
C GLY A 272 -26.17 -31.28 27.73
N LYS A 273 -24.90 -30.85 27.69
CA LYS A 273 -23.88 -31.11 28.71
C LYS A 273 -23.67 -29.87 29.58
N LEU A 274 -23.80 -30.02 30.90
CA LEU A 274 -23.51 -28.94 31.86
C LEU A 274 -21.98 -28.76 31.98
N LEU A 275 -21.50 -27.56 31.66
CA LEU A 275 -20.07 -27.22 31.64
C LEU A 275 -19.60 -26.51 32.91
N CYS A 276 -20.46 -25.73 33.57
CA CYS A 276 -20.15 -25.09 34.85
C CYS A 276 -21.41 -24.79 35.68
N ASN A 277 -21.26 -24.66 37.00
CA ASN A 277 -22.31 -24.10 37.85
C ASN A 277 -22.34 -22.58 37.68
N PHE A 278 -23.49 -22.02 37.36
CA PHE A 278 -23.68 -20.59 37.11
C PHE A 278 -24.57 -19.95 38.18
N ALA A 279 -24.47 -18.63 38.37
CA ALA A 279 -25.21 -17.91 39.41
C ALA A 279 -26.67 -17.62 39.00
N SER A 280 -26.89 -17.11 37.78
CA SER A 280 -28.21 -16.84 37.19
C SER A 280 -28.12 -16.74 35.67
N LEU A 281 -29.12 -17.25 34.94
CA LEU A 281 -29.20 -17.17 33.47
C LEU A 281 -29.14 -15.71 32.99
N GLU A 282 -29.77 -14.80 33.73
CA GLU A 282 -29.84 -13.38 33.38
C GLU A 282 -28.50 -12.66 33.56
N HIS A 283 -27.51 -13.27 34.21
CA HIS A 283 -26.21 -12.65 34.50
C HIS A 283 -25.03 -13.39 33.86
N THR A 284 -25.20 -14.65 33.47
CA THR A 284 -24.11 -15.46 32.92
C THR A 284 -24.06 -15.38 31.40
N ARG A 285 -22.89 -15.08 30.83
CA ARG A 285 -22.67 -14.92 29.38
C ARG A 285 -21.45 -15.71 28.91
N LEU A 286 -21.56 -16.35 27.75
CA LEU A 286 -20.44 -17.04 27.11
C LEU A 286 -19.91 -16.21 25.94
N VAL A 287 -18.61 -15.93 25.94
CA VAL A 287 -17.95 -15.10 24.93
C VAL A 287 -16.61 -15.71 24.51
N PRO A 288 -16.12 -15.44 23.28
CA PRO A 288 -14.76 -15.81 22.89
C PRO A 288 -13.71 -15.14 23.79
N ILE A 289 -12.57 -15.80 24.03
CA ILE A 289 -11.50 -15.28 24.89
C ILE A 289 -10.95 -13.91 24.44
N CYS A 290 -11.02 -13.60 23.14
CA CYS A 290 -10.58 -12.31 22.59
C CYS A 290 -11.44 -11.12 23.00
N ASP A 291 -12.66 -11.36 23.49
CA ASP A 291 -13.60 -10.31 23.93
C ASP A 291 -13.50 -10.05 25.44
N VAL A 292 -12.57 -10.71 26.14
CA VAL A 292 -12.38 -10.63 27.59
C VAL A 292 -11.02 -10.03 27.94
N MET A 293 -11.01 -9.01 28.80
CA MET A 293 -9.80 -8.29 29.22
C MET A 293 -9.65 -8.29 30.75
N PRO A 294 -8.45 -8.51 31.31
CA PRO A 294 -8.21 -8.41 32.75
C PRO A 294 -8.45 -6.99 33.29
N GLU A 295 -9.10 -6.87 34.45
CA GLU A 295 -9.25 -5.57 35.14
C GLU A 295 -7.96 -5.21 35.91
N TYR A 296 -7.12 -4.33 35.38
CA TYR A 296 -5.92 -3.84 36.09
C TYR A 296 -6.26 -2.69 37.06
N SER A 297 -5.92 -2.86 38.35
CA SER A 297 -6.01 -1.80 39.36
C SER A 297 -4.73 -0.96 39.40
N MET A 298 -4.88 0.36 39.26
CA MET A 298 -3.80 1.34 39.43
C MET A 298 -3.55 1.60 40.93
N GLN A 299 -2.90 0.68 41.65
CA GLN A 299 -2.30 0.95 42.96
C GLN A 299 -1.44 -0.23 43.42
N ASP A 300 -0.12 -0.19 43.14
CA ASP A 300 0.91 -0.29 44.19
C ASP A 300 2.34 -0.15 43.62
N GLN A 301 2.95 1.02 43.88
CA GLN A 301 4.39 1.15 44.01
C GLN A 301 4.73 1.03 45.50
N ARG A 302 5.51 0.01 45.92
CA ARG A 302 6.56 0.10 46.97
C ARG A 302 7.32 -1.22 47.23
N LEU A 303 8.60 -1.20 46.86
CA LEU A 303 9.80 -1.65 47.60
C LEU A 303 9.98 -3.10 48.15
N GLN A 304 11.24 -3.58 47.98
CA GLN A 304 12.03 -4.60 48.72
C GLN A 304 12.01 -6.05 48.17
N LYS A 305 13.09 -6.86 48.16
CA LYS A 305 14.56 -6.76 48.27
C LYS A 305 15.13 -8.17 47.92
N HIS A 306 16.30 -8.19 47.26
CA HIS A 306 17.35 -9.23 47.07
C HIS A 306 17.26 -10.68 47.62
N SER A 307 17.88 -11.61 46.85
CA SER A 307 18.99 -12.56 47.19
C SER A 307 18.78 -13.96 46.53
N PHE A 308 19.72 -14.88 46.22
CA PHE A 308 21.14 -14.96 45.79
C PHE A 308 21.43 -16.47 45.55
N THR A 309 22.40 -16.83 44.68
CA THR A 309 23.19 -18.11 44.58
C THR A 309 22.52 -19.42 44.10
N SER A 310 23.18 -20.43 43.49
CA SER A 310 24.51 -20.67 42.83
C SER A 310 24.66 -22.18 42.48
N ARG A 311 25.50 -22.50 41.47
CA ARG A 311 26.23 -23.78 41.16
C ARG A 311 25.44 -25.00 40.65
N GLY A 312 25.93 -25.80 39.71
CA GLY A 312 27.20 -25.80 38.94
C GLY A 312 27.44 -27.12 38.17
N SER A 313 28.30 -27.03 37.13
CA SER A 313 29.35 -27.98 36.67
C SER A 313 28.98 -29.38 36.14
N SER A 314 29.16 -29.65 34.83
CA SER A 314 30.31 -30.35 34.15
C SER A 314 30.23 -31.90 34.19
N SER A 315 30.58 -32.76 33.20
CA SER A 315 31.26 -32.68 31.89
C SER A 315 31.55 -34.12 31.38
N PHE A 316 31.86 -34.27 30.07
CA PHE A 316 32.51 -35.41 29.34
C PHE A 316 31.68 -36.70 29.12
N GLY A 317 31.74 -37.43 27.99
CA GLY A 317 32.50 -37.34 26.73
C GLY A 317 32.47 -38.69 25.96
N LEU A 318 32.88 -38.65 24.68
CA LEU A 318 33.47 -39.74 23.84
C LEU A 318 32.59 -40.75 23.06
N GLN A 319 32.48 -40.50 21.75
CA GLN A 319 33.07 -41.23 20.59
C GLN A 319 32.73 -42.72 20.24
N CYS A 320 32.27 -42.85 18.98
CA CYS A 320 32.88 -43.58 17.83
C CYS A 320 32.49 -45.04 17.49
N GLY A 321 32.25 -45.27 16.19
CA GLY A 321 32.52 -46.54 15.47
C GLY A 321 31.39 -46.98 14.53
N SER A 322 31.34 -46.54 13.27
CA SER A 322 32.01 -47.12 12.07
C SER A 322 31.57 -48.53 11.65
N ARG A 323 31.02 -48.66 10.43
CA ARG A 323 31.47 -49.53 9.31
C ARG A 323 30.40 -49.55 8.19
N SER A 324 30.70 -49.14 6.94
CA SER A 324 31.40 -49.89 5.86
C SER A 324 30.46 -50.96 5.24
N LYS A 325 30.23 -51.12 3.91
CA LYS A 325 31.04 -50.82 2.72
C LYS A 325 30.27 -51.21 1.43
N SER A 326 30.51 -50.46 0.34
CA SER A 326 30.89 -50.91 -1.03
C SER A 326 29.88 -51.59 -1.99
N GLU A 327 29.92 -51.43 -3.32
CA GLU A 327 30.73 -50.63 -4.27
C GLU A 327 30.26 -50.89 -5.74
N PHE A 328 30.52 -49.92 -6.64
CA PHE A 328 30.96 -50.05 -8.06
C PHE A 328 29.98 -50.54 -9.18
N TYR A 329 30.01 -50.08 -10.46
CA TYR A 329 30.84 -49.16 -11.26
C TYR A 329 30.17 -48.85 -12.66
N TYR A 330 30.52 -47.69 -13.27
CA TYR A 330 30.63 -47.30 -14.72
C TYR A 330 29.43 -46.84 -15.63
N THR A 331 29.36 -45.51 -15.83
CA THR A 331 29.46 -44.65 -17.07
C THR A 331 28.78 -44.96 -18.43
N LEU A 332 27.91 -44.01 -18.83
CA LEU A 332 27.88 -43.09 -20.03
C LEU A 332 27.78 -43.55 -21.52
N ASN A 333 27.04 -42.69 -22.26
CA ASN A 333 26.88 -42.43 -23.72
C ASN A 333 25.71 -43.14 -24.42
N GLY A 334 24.89 -42.56 -25.32
CA GLY A 334 24.79 -41.27 -26.04
C GLY A 334 23.92 -41.44 -27.32
N SER A 335 23.58 -40.34 -28.03
CA SER A 335 22.93 -40.20 -29.39
C SER A 335 21.40 -40.43 -29.51
N SER A 336 20.57 -39.83 -30.40
CA SER A 336 20.54 -38.62 -31.27
C SER A 336 19.15 -38.56 -32.02
N VAL A 337 18.84 -37.45 -32.72
CA VAL A 337 17.91 -37.24 -33.90
C VAL A 337 16.50 -36.62 -33.68
N ASP A 338 16.13 -35.75 -34.65
CA ASP A 338 15.17 -34.61 -34.78
C ASP A 338 13.63 -34.83 -34.88
N HIS A 339 12.88 -33.75 -34.49
CA HIS A 339 11.59 -33.11 -34.90
C HIS A 339 10.31 -33.92 -35.32
N PRO A 340 9.02 -33.43 -35.15
CA PRO A 340 8.53 -32.02 -35.21
C PRO A 340 7.36 -31.57 -34.27
N VAL A 341 7.18 -30.23 -34.21
CA VAL A 341 5.97 -29.36 -34.09
C VAL A 341 4.67 -29.85 -33.39
N GLN A 342 4.21 -28.97 -32.49
CA GLN A 342 2.87 -28.76 -31.88
C GLN A 342 2.45 -29.57 -30.64
N ALA A 343 2.46 -28.89 -29.49
CA ALA A 343 1.35 -28.96 -28.54
C ALA A 343 1.23 -27.63 -27.77
N LYS A 344 0.00 -27.11 -27.73
CA LYS A 344 -0.47 -25.90 -27.05
C LYS A 344 -0.01 -25.88 -25.58
N SER A 345 0.59 -24.79 -25.10
CA SER A 345 0.87 -24.59 -23.68
C SER A 345 -0.46 -24.46 -22.92
N LYS A 346 -0.84 -25.53 -22.22
CA LYS A 346 -1.88 -25.54 -21.19
C LYS A 346 -1.24 -25.17 -19.86
N SER A 347 -1.17 -23.88 -19.54
CA SER A 347 -0.80 -23.43 -18.18
C SER A 347 -1.53 -22.13 -17.83
N THR A 348 -2.86 -22.17 -17.93
CA THR A 348 -3.74 -21.08 -17.49
C THR A 348 -4.73 -21.55 -16.41
N TRP A 349 -4.70 -22.82 -16.02
CA TRP A 349 -5.78 -23.45 -15.26
C TRP A 349 -5.67 -23.31 -13.73
N TYR A 350 -4.48 -23.15 -13.15
CA TYR A 350 -4.32 -23.19 -11.67
C TYR A 350 -4.62 -21.86 -10.95
N ILE A 351 -4.52 -20.70 -11.62
CA ILE A 351 -4.93 -19.42 -11.03
C ILE A 351 -6.47 -19.25 -11.11
N ASP A 352 -7.11 -19.91 -12.08
CA ASP A 352 -8.55 -19.76 -12.34
C ASP A 352 -9.43 -20.48 -11.29
N GLU A 353 -8.92 -21.52 -10.61
CA GLU A 353 -9.69 -22.28 -9.59
C GLU A 353 -9.86 -21.51 -8.26
N ALA A 354 -8.89 -20.67 -7.87
CA ALA A 354 -8.96 -19.88 -6.63
C ALA A 354 -9.95 -18.70 -6.68
N PHE A 355 -10.31 -18.24 -7.88
CA PHE A 355 -11.25 -17.13 -8.09
C PHE A 355 -12.61 -17.62 -8.61
N GLY A 356 -13.04 -18.84 -8.30
CA GLY A 356 -14.21 -19.51 -8.88
C GLY A 356 -15.33 -18.59 -9.38
N GLY A 357 -15.65 -18.57 -10.68
CA GLY A 357 -16.71 -17.71 -11.26
C GLY A 357 -16.49 -16.18 -11.21
N TYR A 358 -15.34 -15.68 -10.72
CA TYR A 358 -14.93 -14.26 -10.71
C TYR A 358 -13.88 -13.95 -11.80
N LEU A 359 -13.84 -14.73 -12.87
CA LEU A 359 -13.01 -14.45 -14.04
C LEU A 359 -13.59 -13.28 -14.84
N SER A 360 -12.69 -12.44 -15.37
CA SER A 360 -13.06 -11.41 -16.33
C SER A 360 -12.67 -11.83 -17.75
N GLU A 361 -13.61 -11.71 -18.68
CA GLU A 361 -13.42 -12.04 -20.09
C GLU A 361 -12.39 -11.12 -20.75
N VAL A 362 -11.81 -11.60 -21.86
CA VAL A 362 -10.94 -10.79 -22.71
C VAL A 362 -11.80 -10.21 -23.84
N VAL A 363 -11.80 -8.88 -23.95
CA VAL A 363 -12.60 -8.16 -24.94
C VAL A 363 -11.66 -7.49 -25.93
N HIS A 364 -11.62 -8.01 -27.15
CA HIS A 364 -10.76 -7.48 -28.21
C HIS A 364 -11.34 -6.24 -28.92
N GLU A 365 -12.66 -6.07 -28.88
CA GLU A 365 -13.34 -4.96 -29.54
C GLU A 365 -13.05 -3.63 -28.84
N ASN A 366 -12.67 -2.61 -29.60
CA ASN A 366 -12.43 -1.28 -29.06
C ASN A 366 -13.73 -0.73 -28.45
N THR A 367 -13.75 -0.58 -27.13
CA THR A 367 -14.95 -0.22 -26.40
C THR A 367 -14.82 1.22 -25.90
N PRO A 368 -15.54 2.21 -26.48
CA PRO A 368 -15.58 3.56 -25.91
C PRO A 368 -16.28 3.57 -24.54
N PRO A 369 -16.00 4.55 -23.67
CA PRO A 369 -16.73 4.68 -22.41
C PRO A 369 -18.21 4.94 -22.68
N ARG A 370 -19.10 4.24 -21.96
CA ARG A 370 -20.55 4.48 -22.02
C ARG A 370 -20.89 5.66 -21.11
N THR A 371 -21.48 6.71 -21.67
CA THR A 371 -21.89 7.90 -20.90
C THR A 371 -23.31 7.73 -20.36
N GLU A 372 -23.62 8.46 -19.28
CA GLU A 372 -24.98 8.58 -18.75
C GLU A 372 -25.57 7.24 -18.24
N ASN A 373 -26.87 7.01 -18.43
CA ASN A 373 -27.61 5.92 -17.81
C ASN A 373 -27.17 4.53 -18.33
N ASP A 374 -26.79 4.43 -19.61
CA ASP A 374 -26.42 3.15 -20.25
C ASP A 374 -25.12 2.55 -19.69
N GLY A 375 -24.23 3.39 -19.16
CA GLY A 375 -23.02 2.95 -18.44
C GLY A 375 -23.28 2.64 -16.97
N LEU A 376 -24.27 3.30 -16.36
CA LEU A 376 -24.56 3.21 -14.93
C LEU A 376 -25.04 1.82 -14.53
N ASP A 377 -25.99 1.24 -15.28
CA ASP A 377 -26.58 -0.07 -14.99
C ASP A 377 -25.54 -1.20 -14.99
N ILE A 378 -24.50 -1.05 -15.82
CA ILE A 378 -23.42 -2.03 -15.94
C ILE A 378 -22.37 -1.80 -14.85
N MET A 379 -22.04 -0.55 -14.54
CA MET A 379 -20.89 -0.20 -13.70
C MET A 379 -21.21 -0.18 -12.20
N VAL A 380 -22.47 -0.06 -11.79
CA VAL A 380 -22.87 0.11 -10.39
C VAL A 380 -23.18 -1.23 -9.71
N GLY A 381 -22.71 -1.40 -8.48
CA GLY A 381 -23.06 -2.52 -7.62
C GLY A 381 -21.87 -3.10 -6.84
N LYS A 382 -22.16 -4.16 -6.06
CA LYS A 382 -21.13 -5.07 -5.54
C LYS A 382 -20.57 -5.91 -6.70
N LYS A 383 -19.31 -6.34 -6.58
CA LYS A 383 -18.59 -7.05 -7.66
C LYS A 383 -18.54 -6.20 -8.95
N LYS A 384 -18.27 -4.91 -8.78
CA LYS A 384 -18.09 -3.96 -9.90
C LYS A 384 -16.84 -3.12 -9.69
N GLY A 385 -16.26 -2.68 -10.79
CA GLY A 385 -14.95 -2.02 -10.84
C GLY A 385 -13.80 -3.02 -10.95
N ILE A 386 -12.60 -2.56 -10.58
CA ILE A 386 -11.38 -3.36 -10.63
C ILE A 386 -11.18 -4.05 -9.29
N GLN A 387 -11.05 -5.38 -9.28
CA GLN A 387 -10.85 -6.13 -8.06
C GLN A 387 -9.43 -5.91 -7.50
N GLY A 388 -9.35 -5.45 -6.25
CA GLY A 388 -8.08 -5.24 -5.57
C GLY A 388 -7.49 -6.52 -4.97
N HIS A 389 -6.16 -6.60 -4.94
CA HIS A 389 -5.42 -7.71 -4.35
C HIS A 389 -3.99 -7.29 -3.95
N TYR A 390 -3.59 -7.59 -2.71
CA TYR A 390 -2.26 -7.29 -2.15
C TYR A 390 -1.76 -5.86 -2.39
N ASN A 391 -2.32 -4.87 -1.70
CA ASN A 391 -1.90 -3.46 -1.79
C ASN A 391 -2.00 -2.85 -3.21
N SER A 392 -2.88 -3.35 -4.08
CA SER A 392 -3.05 -2.84 -5.46
C SER A 392 -3.86 -1.55 -5.60
N CYS A 393 -4.44 -1.01 -4.52
CA CYS A 393 -5.44 0.06 -4.59
C CYS A 393 -4.97 1.33 -5.34
N TYR A 394 -3.66 1.64 -5.29
CA TYR A 394 -3.07 2.75 -6.05
C TYR A 394 -3.21 2.56 -7.57
N LEU A 395 -3.09 1.32 -8.06
CA LEU A 395 -3.20 0.97 -9.46
C LEU A 395 -4.68 0.87 -9.84
N ASP A 396 -5.48 0.16 -9.04
CA ASP A 396 -6.91 -0.07 -9.29
C ASP A 396 -7.66 1.28 -9.41
N SER A 397 -7.48 2.16 -8.42
CA SER A 397 -8.15 3.46 -8.38
C SER A 397 -7.68 4.39 -9.50
N THR A 398 -6.39 4.37 -9.83
CA THR A 398 -5.85 5.23 -10.92
C THR A 398 -6.36 4.78 -12.28
N LEU A 399 -6.33 3.46 -12.56
CA LEU A 399 -6.90 2.93 -13.81
C LEU A 399 -8.40 3.18 -13.90
N PHE A 400 -9.13 3.01 -12.80
CA PHE A 400 -10.56 3.30 -12.75
C PHE A 400 -10.83 4.78 -13.04
N CYS A 401 -10.10 5.70 -12.42
CA CYS A 401 -10.21 7.15 -12.70
C CYS A 401 -10.00 7.45 -14.19
N LEU A 402 -8.92 6.92 -14.79
CA LEU A 402 -8.50 7.30 -16.14
C LEU A 402 -9.35 6.69 -17.26
N PHE A 403 -9.89 5.49 -17.06
CA PHE A 403 -10.46 4.71 -18.18
C PHE A 403 -11.92 4.28 -18.01
N SER A 404 -12.53 4.42 -16.84
CA SER A 404 -13.93 3.98 -16.64
C SER A 404 -14.90 4.75 -17.54
N PHE A 405 -14.95 6.08 -17.39
CA PHE A 405 -15.87 6.98 -18.11
C PHE A 405 -15.18 8.03 -18.97
N SER A 406 -13.85 8.20 -18.84
CA SER A 406 -13.08 9.11 -19.68
C SER A 406 -12.46 8.38 -20.88
N SER A 407 -12.41 9.08 -22.02
CA SER A 407 -11.70 8.65 -23.22
C SER A 407 -10.40 9.44 -23.46
N VAL A 408 -9.97 10.29 -22.52
CA VAL A 408 -8.90 11.27 -22.76
C VAL A 408 -7.55 10.62 -23.08
N LEU A 409 -7.33 9.39 -22.61
CA LEU A 409 -6.13 8.60 -22.86
C LEU A 409 -6.37 7.38 -23.76
N ASP A 410 -7.51 7.29 -24.45
CA ASP A 410 -7.79 6.15 -25.34
C ASP A 410 -6.81 6.05 -26.51
N THR A 411 -6.24 7.19 -26.95
CA THR A 411 -5.16 7.21 -27.95
C THR A 411 -3.96 6.37 -27.52
N VAL A 412 -3.67 6.30 -26.22
CA VAL A 412 -2.58 5.50 -25.67
C VAL A 412 -2.83 4.00 -25.88
N LEU A 413 -4.09 3.58 -25.76
CA LEU A 413 -4.53 2.19 -25.95
C LEU A 413 -4.58 1.79 -27.45
N LEU A 414 -4.63 2.77 -28.35
CA LEU A 414 -4.80 2.56 -29.79
C LEU A 414 -3.55 2.85 -30.61
N ARG A 415 -2.52 3.50 -30.03
CA ARG A 415 -1.30 3.86 -30.74
C ARG A 415 -0.57 2.61 -31.27
N PRO A 416 -0.23 2.52 -32.56
CA PRO A 416 0.53 1.39 -33.06
C PRO A 416 1.97 1.39 -32.51
N ARG A 417 2.54 0.19 -32.34
CA ARG A 417 3.95 0.02 -31.97
C ARG A 417 4.86 0.62 -33.05
N SER A 418 5.82 1.40 -32.60
CA SER A 418 6.89 2.00 -33.41
C SER A 418 8.24 1.31 -33.14
N LYS A 419 9.25 1.63 -33.95
CA LYS A 419 10.61 1.08 -33.79
C LYS A 419 11.32 1.58 -32.52
N THR A 420 10.84 2.67 -31.92
CA THR A 420 11.47 3.30 -30.76
C THR A 420 10.85 2.80 -29.45
N ASP A 421 9.81 1.95 -29.51
CA ASP A 421 9.13 1.41 -28.33
C ASP A 421 9.86 0.23 -27.71
N VAL A 422 9.68 0.07 -26.39
CA VAL A 422 10.29 -1.00 -25.60
C VAL A 422 9.71 -2.38 -25.94
N GLU A 423 10.39 -3.43 -25.52
CA GLU A 423 10.00 -4.83 -25.77
C GLU A 423 8.58 -5.13 -25.26
N TYR A 424 8.28 -4.73 -24.02
CA TYR A 424 7.00 -4.97 -23.36
C TYR A 424 5.85 -4.05 -23.81
N TYR A 425 6.08 -3.14 -24.77
CA TYR A 425 5.07 -2.16 -25.20
C TYR A 425 3.79 -2.84 -25.69
N ARG A 426 3.91 -3.80 -26.61
CA ARG A 426 2.74 -4.47 -27.22
C ARG A 426 1.98 -5.27 -26.18
N GLU A 427 2.69 -6.07 -25.38
CA GLU A 427 2.08 -6.88 -24.32
C GLU A 427 1.32 -6.00 -23.32
N THR A 428 1.92 -4.90 -22.87
CA THR A 428 1.29 -3.97 -21.92
C THR A 428 0.07 -3.29 -22.51
N GLN A 429 0.17 -2.80 -23.75
CA GLN A 429 -0.95 -2.14 -24.41
C GLN A 429 -2.12 -3.11 -24.66
N GLU A 430 -1.84 -4.33 -25.12
CA GLU A 430 -2.85 -5.36 -25.36
C GLU A 430 -3.51 -5.79 -24.04
N LEU A 431 -2.74 -6.01 -22.98
CA LEU A 431 -3.25 -6.32 -21.64
C LEU A 431 -4.17 -5.20 -21.13
N LEU A 432 -3.67 -3.95 -21.15
CA LEU A 432 -4.41 -2.80 -20.63
C LEU A 432 -5.70 -2.56 -21.42
N ARG A 433 -5.66 -2.67 -22.76
CA ARG A 433 -6.84 -2.49 -23.60
C ARG A 433 -7.82 -3.65 -23.47
N THR A 434 -7.37 -4.88 -23.71
CA THR A 434 -8.26 -6.01 -23.99
C THR A 434 -8.63 -6.84 -22.75
N GLU A 435 -7.79 -6.85 -21.72
CA GLU A 435 -8.06 -7.61 -20.49
C GLU A 435 -8.47 -6.71 -19.31
N ILE A 436 -8.27 -5.39 -19.40
CA ILE A 436 -8.58 -4.44 -18.32
C ILE A 436 -9.64 -3.41 -18.75
N VAL A 437 -9.32 -2.51 -19.68
CA VAL A 437 -10.19 -1.36 -20.00
C VAL A 437 -11.47 -1.78 -20.72
N ASN A 438 -11.38 -2.60 -21.77
CA ASN A 438 -12.57 -3.05 -22.49
C ASN A 438 -13.49 -3.90 -21.59
N PRO A 439 -13.00 -4.91 -20.83
CA PRO A 439 -13.87 -5.66 -19.91
C PRO A 439 -14.49 -4.78 -18.81
N LEU A 440 -13.74 -3.81 -18.29
CA LEU A 440 -14.28 -2.82 -17.35
C LEU A 440 -15.47 -2.08 -17.96
N ARG A 441 -15.34 -1.58 -19.19
CA ARG A 441 -16.40 -0.79 -19.86
C ARG A 441 -17.61 -1.62 -20.31
N ILE A 442 -17.42 -2.89 -20.68
CA ILE A 442 -18.52 -3.77 -21.14
C ILE A 442 -19.23 -4.46 -19.98
N HIS A 443 -18.47 -5.03 -19.04
CA HIS A 443 -19.02 -5.90 -18.00
C HIS A 443 -19.08 -5.21 -16.63
N GLY A 444 -18.41 -4.06 -16.48
CA GLY A 444 -18.31 -3.35 -15.22
C GLY A 444 -17.41 -4.02 -14.20
N TYR A 445 -16.58 -5.00 -14.59
CA TYR A 445 -15.75 -5.77 -13.67
C TYR A 445 -14.45 -6.26 -14.29
N VAL A 446 -13.35 -6.21 -13.53
CA VAL A 446 -12.04 -6.76 -13.90
C VAL A 446 -11.46 -7.58 -12.75
N CYS A 447 -10.99 -8.78 -13.06
CA CYS A 447 -10.38 -9.68 -12.08
C CYS A 447 -8.97 -9.23 -11.68
N ALA A 448 -8.62 -9.41 -10.41
CA ALA A 448 -7.30 -9.05 -9.86
C ALA A 448 -6.14 -9.76 -10.58
N THR A 449 -6.38 -10.92 -11.18
CA THR A 449 -5.38 -11.66 -11.96
C THR A 449 -4.82 -10.84 -13.13
N LYS A 450 -5.68 -10.04 -13.78
CA LYS A 450 -5.30 -9.18 -14.92
C LYS A 450 -4.44 -8.00 -14.44
N VAL A 451 -4.79 -7.43 -13.30
CA VAL A 451 -3.99 -6.40 -12.62
C VAL A 451 -2.65 -6.97 -12.19
N MET A 452 -2.61 -8.20 -11.66
CA MET A 452 -1.35 -8.85 -11.27
C MET A 452 -0.43 -9.12 -12.46
N LYS A 453 -0.97 -9.47 -13.64
CA LYS A 453 -0.18 -9.53 -14.88
C LYS A 453 0.48 -8.18 -15.18
N LEU A 454 -0.26 -7.08 -15.05
CA LEU A 454 0.27 -5.73 -15.27
C LEU A 454 1.37 -5.40 -14.25
N ARG A 455 1.16 -5.70 -12.97
CA ARG A 455 2.17 -5.50 -11.91
C ARG A 455 3.45 -6.29 -12.17
N ARG A 456 3.36 -7.51 -12.69
CA ARG A 456 4.53 -8.30 -13.10
C ARG A 456 5.30 -7.65 -14.25
N ILE A 457 4.63 -6.99 -15.19
CA ILE A 457 5.31 -6.24 -16.26
C ILE A 457 6.00 -4.99 -15.68
N LEU A 458 5.34 -4.26 -14.79
CA LEU A 458 5.92 -3.09 -14.11
C LEU A 458 7.20 -3.48 -13.34
N GLU A 459 7.15 -4.57 -12.58
CA GLU A 459 8.32 -5.11 -11.84
C GLU A 459 9.48 -5.51 -12.77
N LYS A 460 9.19 -6.04 -13.96
CA LYS A 460 10.23 -6.38 -14.96
C LYS A 460 10.92 -5.14 -15.53
N VAL A 461 10.21 -4.03 -15.64
CA VAL A 461 10.74 -2.77 -16.21
C VAL A 461 11.56 -2.02 -15.18
N GLU A 462 11.12 -2.02 -13.93
CA GLU A 462 11.83 -1.39 -12.81
C GLU A 462 12.21 -2.44 -11.77
N ALA A 463 13.30 -3.16 -12.04
CA ALA A 463 13.78 -4.22 -11.16
C ALA A 463 14.08 -3.68 -9.74
N ALA A 464 13.55 -4.36 -8.71
CA ALA A 464 13.68 -4.06 -7.28
C ALA A 464 12.75 -2.95 -6.72
N SER A 465 11.62 -2.73 -7.38
CA SER A 465 10.62 -1.76 -6.94
C SER A 465 9.50 -2.38 -6.11
N GLY A 466 9.27 -3.69 -6.06
CA GLY A 466 8.22 -4.25 -5.20
C GLY A 466 6.79 -3.92 -5.67
N PHE A 467 6.64 -3.66 -6.98
CA PHE A 467 5.34 -3.45 -7.62
C PHE A 467 4.37 -4.58 -7.37
N THR A 468 4.80 -5.82 -7.14
CA THR A 468 3.90 -6.98 -6.96
C THR A 468 3.36 -7.18 -5.53
N SER A 469 3.98 -6.55 -4.52
CA SER A 469 3.66 -6.81 -3.10
C SER A 469 3.38 -5.55 -2.27
N GLU A 470 4.01 -4.43 -2.61
CA GLU A 470 3.96 -3.21 -1.80
C GLU A 470 2.90 -2.22 -2.30
N GLU A 471 2.42 -1.38 -1.39
CA GLU A 471 1.68 -0.16 -1.74
C GLU A 471 2.65 0.84 -2.38
N LYS A 472 2.24 1.45 -3.50
CA LYS A 472 3.03 2.45 -4.23
C LYS A 472 2.24 3.74 -4.42
N ASP A 473 2.96 4.80 -4.80
CA ASP A 473 2.33 6.06 -5.15
C ASP A 473 1.80 6.03 -6.60
N PRO A 474 0.60 6.58 -6.87
CA PRO A 474 0.06 6.70 -8.22
C PRO A 474 1.00 7.41 -9.20
N GLU A 475 1.81 8.36 -8.73
CA GLU A 475 2.80 9.05 -9.55
C GLU A 475 3.88 8.11 -10.09
N GLU A 476 4.42 7.23 -9.23
CA GLU A 476 5.44 6.26 -9.62
C GLU A 476 4.88 5.31 -10.69
N PHE A 477 3.66 4.80 -10.45
CA PHE A 477 2.92 3.98 -11.40
C PHE A 477 2.72 4.69 -12.76
N LEU A 478 2.24 5.94 -12.76
CA LEU A 478 1.99 6.69 -13.99
C LEU A 478 3.29 6.97 -14.75
N ASN A 479 4.38 7.31 -14.05
CA ASN A 479 5.67 7.53 -14.68
C ASN A 479 6.18 6.26 -15.38
N ILE A 480 6.11 5.09 -14.74
CA ILE A 480 6.56 3.84 -15.37
C ILE A 480 5.68 3.48 -16.56
N LEU A 481 4.36 3.51 -16.37
CA LEU A 481 3.43 3.13 -17.41
C LEU A 481 3.51 4.06 -18.62
N PHE A 482 3.50 5.38 -18.41
CA PHE A 482 3.46 6.36 -19.49
C PHE A 482 4.83 6.69 -20.05
N HIS A 483 5.85 6.90 -19.21
CA HIS A 483 7.18 7.29 -19.65
C HIS A 483 7.97 6.11 -20.18
N HIS A 484 8.11 5.07 -19.36
CA HIS A 484 9.05 3.97 -19.62
C HIS A 484 8.46 2.91 -20.57
N ILE A 485 7.18 2.57 -20.40
CA ILE A 485 6.56 1.49 -21.18
C ILE A 485 5.86 2.00 -22.42
N LEU A 486 4.82 2.83 -22.25
CA LEU A 486 3.93 3.23 -23.34
C LEU A 486 4.46 4.42 -24.16
N ARG A 487 5.50 5.11 -23.66
CA ARG A 487 6.13 6.29 -24.27
C ARG A 487 5.09 7.31 -24.74
N VAL A 488 4.19 7.65 -23.81
CA VAL A 488 3.13 8.63 -24.03
C VAL A 488 3.75 10.01 -24.11
N ASP A 489 3.29 10.83 -25.06
CA ASP A 489 3.69 12.22 -25.11
C ASP A 489 3.33 12.92 -23.78
N PRO A 490 4.22 13.75 -23.23
CA PRO A 490 3.97 14.45 -21.97
C PRO A 490 2.63 15.20 -22.01
N LEU A 491 1.78 14.95 -21.01
CA LEU A 491 0.44 15.55 -20.96
C LEU A 491 0.51 17.06 -20.70
N LEU A 492 1.55 17.50 -19.99
CA LEU A 492 1.76 18.88 -19.58
C LEU A 492 3.10 19.39 -20.11
N LYS A 493 3.05 20.57 -20.72
CA LYS A 493 4.22 21.34 -21.15
C LYS A 493 4.25 22.66 -20.40
N LEU A 494 5.14 22.75 -19.42
CA LEU A 494 5.25 23.90 -18.52
C LEU A 494 6.47 24.73 -18.88
N ARG A 495 6.34 26.05 -18.86
CA ARG A 495 7.46 26.97 -19.01
C ARG A 495 7.55 27.89 -17.80
N SER A 496 8.74 28.00 -17.22
CA SER A 496 9.06 29.08 -16.29
C SER A 496 9.69 30.24 -17.06
N ALA A 497 9.43 31.48 -16.65
CA ALA A 497 9.80 32.69 -17.41
C ALA A 497 11.22 32.65 -18.02
N GLY A 498 11.29 32.53 -19.35
CA GLY A 498 12.53 32.53 -20.12
C GLY A 498 13.32 31.22 -20.11
N GLN A 499 12.82 30.16 -19.48
CA GLN A 499 13.43 28.83 -19.45
C GLN A 499 12.91 27.93 -20.59
N LYS A 500 13.56 26.77 -20.75
CA LYS A 500 13.09 25.72 -21.65
C LYS A 500 11.78 25.13 -21.11
N VAL A 501 10.96 24.63 -22.03
CA VAL A 501 9.75 23.87 -21.69
C VAL A 501 10.15 22.61 -20.94
N GLN A 502 9.45 22.33 -19.85
CA GLN A 502 9.55 21.13 -19.04
C GLN A 502 8.34 20.24 -19.31
N ASP A 503 8.61 18.96 -19.48
CA ASP A 503 7.65 17.94 -19.84
C ASP A 503 7.31 17.10 -18.60
N CYS A 504 6.01 16.93 -18.31
CA CYS A 504 5.54 16.09 -17.21
C CYS A 504 4.13 15.53 -17.49
N TYR A 505 3.71 14.53 -16.71
CA TYR A 505 2.39 13.88 -16.85
C TYR A 505 1.35 14.45 -15.88
N PHE A 506 1.79 15.03 -14.77
CA PHE A 506 0.95 15.60 -13.72
C PHE A 506 1.68 16.78 -13.08
N TYR A 507 0.94 17.63 -12.37
CA TYR A 507 1.46 18.82 -11.71
C TYR A 507 1.28 18.75 -10.20
N GLN A 508 2.37 18.89 -9.45
CA GLN A 508 2.34 19.02 -7.99
C GLN A 508 2.10 20.47 -7.58
N ILE A 509 1.06 20.71 -6.78
CA ILE A 509 0.84 22.03 -6.16
C ILE A 509 1.95 22.28 -5.15
N PHE A 510 2.66 23.39 -5.33
CA PHE A 510 3.72 23.86 -4.44
C PHE A 510 3.52 25.34 -4.10
N MET A 511 3.11 25.62 -2.87
CA MET A 511 2.85 26.97 -2.39
C MET A 511 2.98 27.08 -0.88
N ASP A 512 3.19 28.30 -0.40
CA ASP A 512 3.14 28.61 1.03
C ASP A 512 1.68 28.70 1.50
N LYS A 513 1.38 28.09 2.65
CA LYS A 513 0.03 28.08 3.21
C LYS A 513 -0.45 29.51 3.46
N LYS A 514 -1.61 29.84 2.89
CA LYS A 514 -2.28 31.13 3.12
C LYS A 514 -3.28 31.00 4.27
N ASP A 515 -2.91 31.47 5.46
CA ASP A 515 -3.72 31.34 6.69
C ASP A 515 -5.12 31.98 6.61
N LYS A 516 -5.33 32.91 5.68
CA LYS A 516 -6.61 33.62 5.52
C LYS A 516 -7.68 32.79 4.79
N VAL A 517 -7.32 31.67 4.16
CA VAL A 517 -8.26 30.85 3.39
C VAL A 517 -8.46 29.52 4.11
N GLY A 518 -9.70 29.30 4.58
CA GLY A 518 -10.07 28.08 5.29
C GLY A 518 -10.11 26.85 4.38
N VAL A 519 -10.88 26.93 3.28
CA VAL A 519 -11.04 25.85 2.29
C VAL A 519 -10.71 26.42 0.91
N PRO A 520 -9.55 26.09 0.32
CA PRO A 520 -9.19 26.57 -1.00
C PRO A 520 -9.84 25.72 -2.10
N THR A 521 -10.13 26.36 -3.22
CA THR A 521 -10.53 25.66 -4.45
C THR A 521 -9.32 25.17 -5.23
N SER A 522 -9.45 24.10 -6.01
CA SER A 522 -8.39 23.63 -6.91
C SER A 522 -7.96 24.72 -7.91
N GLN A 523 -8.88 25.58 -8.37
CA GLN A 523 -8.58 26.76 -9.19
C GLN A 523 -7.63 27.73 -8.48
N GLN A 524 -7.91 28.08 -7.21
CA GLN A 524 -7.03 28.96 -6.43
C GLN A 524 -5.67 28.30 -6.18
N LEU A 525 -5.64 27.01 -5.88
CA LEU A 525 -4.40 26.28 -5.61
C LEU A 525 -3.47 26.26 -6.83
N ILE A 526 -3.99 25.95 -8.02
CA ILE A 526 -3.18 25.95 -9.24
C ILE A 526 -2.72 27.38 -9.59
N GLU A 527 -3.57 28.39 -9.47
CA GLU A 527 -3.19 29.79 -9.71
C GLU A 527 -2.07 30.23 -8.76
N TRP A 528 -2.20 29.97 -7.46
CA TRP A 528 -1.18 30.34 -6.48
C TRP A 528 0.15 29.62 -6.73
N SER A 529 0.09 28.33 -7.07
CA SER A 529 1.27 27.53 -7.38
C SER A 529 1.98 28.05 -8.64
N PHE A 530 1.23 28.33 -9.71
CA PHE A 530 1.77 28.89 -10.95
C PHE A 530 2.36 30.29 -10.75
N ILE A 531 1.67 31.14 -10.00
CA ILE A 531 2.18 32.47 -9.66
C ILE A 531 3.45 32.35 -8.84
N ASN A 532 3.50 31.47 -7.83
CA ASN A 532 4.65 31.31 -6.95
C ASN A 532 5.91 30.91 -7.72
N SER A 533 5.77 29.91 -8.60
CA SER A 533 6.85 29.34 -9.41
C SER A 533 7.07 30.04 -10.77
N ASP A 534 6.30 31.10 -11.06
CA ASP A 534 6.34 31.83 -12.33
C ASP A 534 6.19 30.91 -13.56
N LEU A 535 5.19 30.03 -13.51
CA LEU A 535 4.91 29.02 -14.52
C LEU A 535 3.75 29.43 -15.43
N LYS A 536 3.81 28.97 -16.68
CA LYS A 536 2.73 29.01 -17.66
C LYS A 536 2.67 27.69 -18.44
N PHE A 537 1.50 27.36 -18.95
CA PHE A 537 1.32 26.29 -19.92
C PHE A 537 1.77 26.77 -21.31
N ALA A 538 2.68 26.03 -21.94
CA ALA A 538 3.12 26.31 -23.30
C ALA A 538 2.04 25.98 -24.35
N GLU A 539 1.22 24.97 -24.06
CA GLU A 539 0.04 24.60 -24.85
C GLU A 539 -1.10 24.15 -23.93
N ALA A 540 -2.34 24.18 -24.42
CA ALA A 540 -3.49 23.73 -23.65
C ALA A 540 -3.48 22.19 -23.52
N PRO A 541 -3.42 21.64 -22.29
CA PRO A 541 -3.41 20.19 -22.10
C PRO A 541 -4.78 19.57 -22.39
N SER A 542 -4.78 18.37 -22.97
CA SER A 542 -6.00 17.56 -23.14
C SER A 542 -6.41 16.87 -21.84
N CYS A 543 -5.43 16.43 -21.04
CA CYS A 543 -5.58 15.83 -19.73
C CYS A 543 -4.68 16.57 -18.73
N LEU A 544 -5.26 17.06 -17.63
CA LEU A 544 -4.54 17.75 -16.56
C LEU A 544 -4.76 17.01 -15.24
N ILE A 545 -3.70 16.37 -14.74
CA ILE A 545 -3.70 15.70 -13.44
C ILE A 545 -2.98 16.61 -12.44
N ILE A 546 -3.65 16.98 -11.37
CA ILE A 546 -3.13 17.89 -10.34
C ILE A 546 -3.02 17.12 -9.02
N GLN A 547 -1.81 17.02 -8.46
CA GLN A 547 -1.59 16.50 -7.12
C GLN A 547 -1.83 17.59 -6.08
N MET A 548 -2.62 17.24 -5.07
CA MET A 548 -2.97 18.13 -3.96
C MET A 548 -1.75 18.33 -3.04
N PRO A 549 -1.67 19.49 -2.34
CA PRO A 549 -0.53 19.81 -1.48
C PRO A 549 -0.53 18.97 -0.19
N ARG A 550 0.00 17.75 -0.29
CA ARG A 550 0.23 16.80 0.80
C ARG A 550 1.73 16.56 0.98
N PHE A 551 2.14 16.29 2.21
CA PHE A 551 3.53 15.94 2.54
C PHE A 551 3.55 14.64 3.36
N GLY A 552 3.83 13.51 2.70
CA GLY A 552 3.75 12.20 3.34
C GLY A 552 2.31 11.80 3.72
N LYS A 553 2.18 10.75 4.55
CA LYS A 553 0.87 10.17 4.92
C LYS A 553 0.09 11.03 5.92
N ASP A 554 0.78 11.78 6.79
CA ASP A 554 0.15 12.45 7.93
C ASP A 554 -0.11 13.95 7.74
N PHE A 555 0.53 14.60 6.75
CA PHE A 555 0.42 16.04 6.57
C PHE A 555 -0.42 16.43 5.36
N LYS A 556 -1.58 17.01 5.64
CA LYS A 556 -2.42 17.72 4.68
C LYS A 556 -2.28 19.23 4.94
N MET A 557 -1.92 20.01 3.92
CA MET A 557 -1.79 21.46 4.07
C MET A 557 -3.12 22.12 4.46
N PHE A 558 -4.23 21.59 3.91
CA PHE A 558 -5.61 22.02 4.16
C PHE A 558 -6.46 20.83 4.61
N ASN A 559 -7.35 21.06 5.59
CA ASN A 559 -8.24 20.01 6.10
C ASN A 559 -9.34 19.64 5.10
N LYS A 560 -9.80 20.60 4.29
CA LYS A 560 -10.70 20.38 3.17
C LYS A 560 -10.17 21.14 1.96
N ILE A 561 -10.34 20.56 0.77
CA ILE A 561 -10.08 21.20 -0.52
C ILE A 561 -11.36 21.09 -1.32
N PHE A 562 -11.75 22.18 -1.99
CA PHE A 562 -12.89 22.19 -2.90
C PHE A 562 -12.42 21.85 -4.32
N PRO A 563 -12.74 20.67 -4.87
CA PRO A 563 -12.39 20.35 -6.25
C PRO A 563 -13.34 21.11 -7.19
N SER A 564 -12.81 22.14 -7.86
CA SER A 564 -13.58 22.91 -8.85
C SER A 564 -14.10 21.98 -9.95
N LEU A 565 -15.39 22.05 -10.26
CA LEU A 565 -16.00 21.25 -11.34
C LEU A 565 -15.48 21.67 -12.73
N GLU A 566 -15.12 22.94 -12.87
CA GLU A 566 -14.46 23.50 -14.05
C GLU A 566 -13.19 24.23 -13.62
N LEU A 567 -12.11 24.03 -14.37
CA LEU A 567 -10.90 24.85 -14.30
C LEU A 567 -10.83 25.77 -15.51
N ASP A 568 -10.54 27.04 -15.26
CA ASP A 568 -10.21 28.00 -16.30
C ASP A 568 -8.70 28.23 -16.33
N ILE A 569 -8.06 27.77 -17.39
CA ILE A 569 -6.62 27.85 -17.59
C ILE A 569 -6.20 28.98 -18.53
N THR A 570 -7.15 29.81 -19.00
CA THR A 570 -6.90 30.88 -19.97
C THR A 570 -5.77 31.82 -19.54
N ASP A 571 -5.79 32.23 -18.26
CA ASP A 571 -4.79 33.15 -17.71
C ASP A 571 -3.45 32.47 -17.36
N LEU A 572 -3.41 31.13 -17.42
CA LEU A 572 -2.24 30.31 -17.15
C LEU A 572 -1.50 29.89 -18.43
N LEU A 573 -2.07 30.14 -19.61
CA LEU A 573 -1.46 29.84 -20.92
C LEU A 573 -0.59 31.00 -21.43
N GLU A 574 0.51 30.70 -22.12
CA GLU A 574 1.42 31.72 -22.69
C GLU A 574 0.76 32.50 -23.83
N ASP A 575 0.37 31.83 -24.92
CA ASP A 575 0.00 32.47 -26.20
C ASP A 575 -1.51 32.62 -26.41
N THR A 576 -2.24 32.97 -25.35
CA THR A 576 -3.72 33.08 -25.40
C THR A 576 -4.16 34.54 -25.22
N PRO A 577 -5.07 35.06 -26.07
CA PRO A 577 -5.56 36.42 -25.90
C PRO A 577 -6.39 36.54 -24.63
N ARG A 578 -6.03 37.51 -23.77
CA ARG A 578 -6.66 37.70 -22.47
C ARG A 578 -7.40 39.03 -22.39
N GLU A 579 -8.41 39.06 -21.54
CA GLU A 579 -9.21 40.24 -21.27
C GLU A 579 -8.57 41.12 -20.18
N CYS A 580 -8.47 42.42 -20.46
CA CYS A 580 -8.04 43.43 -19.50
C CYS A 580 -9.06 43.56 -18.37
N ARG A 581 -8.60 43.40 -17.13
CA ARG A 581 -9.46 43.42 -15.92
C ARG A 581 -10.13 44.76 -15.61
N ILE A 582 -9.79 45.84 -16.33
CA ILE A 582 -10.34 47.18 -16.10
C ILE A 582 -11.36 47.56 -17.17
N CYS A 583 -10.99 47.46 -18.46
CA CYS A 583 -11.83 47.94 -19.57
C CYS A 583 -12.44 46.83 -20.43
N GLY A 584 -12.11 45.56 -20.19
CA GLY A 584 -12.55 44.44 -21.02
C GLY A 584 -11.89 44.35 -22.41
N GLY A 585 -10.91 45.21 -22.71
CA GLY A 585 -10.15 45.16 -23.96
C GLY A 585 -9.02 44.12 -23.95
N LEU A 586 -8.19 44.09 -24.99
CA LEU A 586 -7.08 43.14 -25.10
C LEU A 586 -5.98 43.45 -24.07
N ALA A 587 -5.65 42.48 -23.22
CA ALA A 587 -4.53 42.59 -22.31
C ALA A 587 -3.20 42.35 -23.04
N LEU A 588 -2.24 43.25 -22.81
CA LEU A 588 -0.88 43.19 -23.35
C LEU A 588 0.16 43.03 -22.25
N TYR A 589 -0.23 43.27 -21.00
CA TYR A 589 0.65 43.24 -19.84
C TYR A 589 0.02 42.41 -18.73
N GLU A 590 0.84 41.67 -17.99
CA GLU A 590 0.45 41.05 -16.72
C GLU A 590 1.38 41.52 -15.59
N CYS A 591 0.85 41.60 -14.37
CA CYS A 591 1.64 41.99 -13.21
C CYS A 591 1.39 41.05 -12.04
N ARG A 592 2.41 40.25 -11.72
CA ARG A 592 2.40 39.31 -10.59
C ARG A 592 2.22 40.01 -9.25
N GLU A 593 2.92 41.12 -9.04
CA GLU A 593 2.86 41.88 -7.78
C GLU A 593 1.48 42.52 -7.53
N CYS A 594 0.73 42.81 -8.60
CA CYS A 594 -0.65 43.27 -8.44
C CYS A 594 -1.60 42.14 -7.98
N TYR A 595 -1.21 40.86 -7.98
CA TYR A 595 -2.11 39.76 -7.60
C TYR A 595 -2.64 39.89 -6.17
N GLU A 596 -1.79 40.33 -5.24
CA GLU A 596 -2.15 40.53 -3.83
C GLU A 596 -3.00 41.78 -3.60
N ASP A 597 -3.12 42.64 -4.61
CA ASP A 597 -3.92 43.86 -4.55
C ASP A 597 -5.42 43.51 -4.60
N GLY A 598 -6.08 43.68 -3.46
CA GLY A 598 -7.52 43.46 -3.30
C GLY A 598 -8.40 44.52 -3.97
N ASP A 599 -7.87 45.71 -4.27
CA ASP A 599 -8.64 46.81 -4.83
C ASP A 599 -8.96 46.58 -6.32
N ILE A 600 -8.18 45.73 -7.01
CA ILE A 600 -8.34 45.42 -8.43
C ILE A 600 -8.77 43.97 -8.59
N THR A 601 -10.08 43.70 -8.63
CA THR A 601 -10.63 42.36 -8.92
C THR A 601 -9.96 41.24 -8.09
N ALA A 602 -10.15 41.27 -6.78
CA ALA A 602 -9.49 40.39 -5.81
C ALA A 602 -9.47 38.90 -6.23
N GLY A 603 -8.35 38.22 -5.97
CA GLY A 603 -8.20 36.78 -6.20
C GLY A 603 -7.96 36.34 -7.65
N LYS A 604 -7.96 37.25 -8.63
CA LYS A 604 -7.67 36.93 -10.04
C LYS A 604 -6.29 37.41 -10.49
N ILE A 605 -5.72 36.74 -11.49
CA ILE A 605 -4.52 37.18 -12.20
C ILE A 605 -4.76 38.56 -12.82
N LYS A 606 -3.81 39.47 -12.62
CA LYS A 606 -3.92 40.87 -13.04
C LYS A 606 -3.28 41.08 -14.39
N GLN A 607 -4.12 41.42 -15.36
CA GLN A 607 -3.71 41.68 -16.73
C GLN A 607 -4.44 42.89 -17.29
N PHE A 608 -3.71 43.67 -18.08
CA PHE A 608 -4.08 45.01 -18.47
C PHE A 608 -3.78 45.27 -19.94
N CYS A 609 -4.63 46.04 -20.60
CA CYS A 609 -4.24 46.71 -21.85
C CYS A 609 -3.17 47.77 -21.55
N GLU A 610 -2.50 48.27 -22.58
CA GLU A 610 -1.43 49.25 -22.40
C GLU A 610 -1.85 50.49 -21.59
N LYS A 611 -3.01 51.08 -21.92
CA LYS A 611 -3.53 52.28 -21.22
C LYS A 611 -3.82 52.00 -19.75
N CYS A 612 -4.54 50.91 -19.47
CA CYS A 612 -4.90 50.54 -18.10
C CYS A 612 -3.66 50.15 -17.29
N ASN A 613 -2.67 49.51 -17.91
CA ASN A 613 -1.40 49.18 -17.25
C ASN A 613 -0.71 50.45 -16.75
N THR A 614 -0.59 51.48 -17.60
CA THR A 614 0.00 52.76 -17.19
C THR A 614 -0.77 53.38 -16.03
N GLN A 615 -2.10 53.46 -16.11
CA GLN A 615 -2.91 54.09 -15.05
C GLN A 615 -2.81 53.36 -13.71
N VAL A 616 -2.86 52.02 -13.71
CA VAL A 616 -2.76 51.20 -12.48
C VAL A 616 -1.42 51.40 -11.78
N HIS A 617 -0.33 51.49 -12.56
CA HIS A 617 1.04 51.63 -12.07
C HIS A 617 1.48 53.08 -11.84
N LEU A 618 0.64 54.08 -12.13
CA LEU A 618 0.85 55.46 -11.64
C LEU A 618 0.53 55.58 -10.14
N HIS A 619 -0.27 54.65 -9.60
CA HIS A 619 -0.65 54.67 -8.20
C HIS A 619 0.59 54.49 -7.28
N PRO A 620 0.75 55.28 -6.20
CA PRO A 620 1.94 55.24 -5.36
C PRO A 620 2.29 53.85 -4.81
N ARG A 621 1.28 53.03 -4.48
CA ARG A 621 1.49 51.66 -3.99
C ARG A 621 2.01 50.68 -5.05
N ARG A 622 1.76 50.96 -6.33
CA ARG A 622 2.01 50.04 -7.47
C ARG A 622 3.11 50.52 -8.40
N LYS A 623 3.64 51.72 -8.19
CA LYS A 623 4.66 52.34 -9.05
C LYS A 623 5.97 51.55 -9.13
N ALA A 624 6.28 50.78 -8.08
CA ALA A 624 7.47 49.93 -8.04
C ALA A 624 7.26 48.54 -8.66
N HIS A 625 6.02 48.17 -9.03
CA HIS A 625 5.76 46.82 -9.50
C HIS A 625 6.38 46.57 -10.87
N ARG A 626 6.87 45.34 -11.09
CA ARG A 626 7.35 44.88 -12.38
C ARG A 626 6.21 44.19 -13.14
N HIS A 627 5.85 44.73 -14.29
CA HIS A 627 4.87 44.14 -15.20
C HIS A 627 5.54 43.51 -16.43
N GLY A 628 5.14 42.30 -16.78
CA GLY A 628 5.60 41.56 -17.96
C GLY A 628 4.72 41.82 -19.18
N LYS A 629 5.28 41.70 -20.39
CA LYS A 629 4.49 41.70 -21.63
C LYS A 629 3.96 40.31 -21.89
N LEU A 630 2.68 40.22 -22.24
CA LEU A 630 2.05 38.98 -22.69
C LEU A 630 2.41 38.73 -24.16
N SER A 631 2.61 37.46 -24.52
CA SER A 631 2.69 37.06 -25.93
C SER A 631 1.27 37.00 -26.50
N VAL A 632 1.04 37.75 -27.58
CA VAL A 632 -0.27 37.80 -28.24
C VAL A 632 -0.05 37.49 -29.73
N PRO A 633 -0.83 36.57 -30.33
CA PRO A 633 -0.76 36.28 -31.76
C PRO A 633 -0.80 37.55 -32.62
N LYS A 634 0.06 37.61 -33.63
CA LYS A 634 0.27 38.82 -34.45
C LYS A 634 -1.01 39.27 -35.17
N GLU A 635 -1.87 38.34 -35.60
CA GLU A 635 -3.13 38.69 -36.26
C GLU A 635 -4.08 39.49 -35.36
N LEU A 636 -3.97 39.33 -34.05
CA LEU A 636 -4.81 40.03 -33.06
C LEU A 636 -4.30 41.44 -32.75
N GLN A 637 -3.03 41.73 -33.05
CA GLN A 637 -2.43 43.05 -32.83
C GLN A 637 -2.80 44.04 -33.95
N GLU A 638 -3.08 43.54 -35.16
CA GLU A 638 -3.34 44.35 -36.36
C GLU A 638 -4.84 44.52 -36.69
N GLY A 639 -5.72 43.72 -36.07
CA GLY A 639 -7.16 43.71 -36.32
C GLY A 639 -8.01 44.39 -35.26
N VAL A 640 -8.98 45.21 -35.69
CA VAL A 640 -10.04 45.78 -34.84
C VAL A 640 -10.97 44.66 -34.36
N TRP A 641 -10.65 44.04 -33.21
CA TRP A 641 -11.54 43.10 -32.52
C TRP A 641 -12.79 43.84 -32.01
N ARG A 642 -13.81 43.91 -32.86
CA ARG A 642 -15.13 44.52 -32.58
C ARG A 642 -16.19 43.52 -32.11
N GLN A 643 -15.84 42.26 -31.86
CA GLN A 643 -16.79 41.25 -31.37
C GLN A 643 -16.31 40.54 -30.08
N GLY A 644 -16.58 41.21 -28.95
CA GLY A 644 -17.42 40.69 -27.88
C GLY A 644 -16.96 39.56 -26.95
N SER A 645 -16.08 38.63 -27.34
CA SER A 645 -15.64 37.59 -26.39
C SER A 645 -14.29 36.99 -26.72
N TYR A 646 -13.37 37.02 -25.75
CA TYR A 646 -12.13 36.26 -25.79
C TYR A 646 -12.44 34.76 -25.54
N PRO A 647 -11.89 33.84 -26.36
CA PRO A 647 -12.09 32.41 -26.12
C PRO A 647 -11.50 32.03 -24.76
N ARG A 648 -12.30 31.33 -23.95
CA ARG A 648 -11.90 30.86 -22.62
C ARG A 648 -11.58 29.38 -22.72
N GLN A 649 -10.37 29.00 -22.33
CA GLN A 649 -9.97 27.60 -22.28
C GLN A 649 -10.38 27.03 -20.93
N ARG A 650 -11.39 26.16 -20.94
CA ARG A 650 -11.90 25.47 -19.74
C ARG A 650 -11.60 23.98 -19.81
N MET A 651 -11.43 23.38 -18.64
CA MET A 651 -11.32 21.94 -18.44
C MET A 651 -12.35 21.49 -17.42
N GLU A 652 -12.90 20.31 -17.59
CA GLU A 652 -13.90 19.74 -16.68
C GLU A 652 -13.27 18.68 -15.77
N LEU A 653 -13.68 18.67 -14.50
CA LEU A 653 -13.29 17.64 -13.55
C LEU A 653 -14.03 16.35 -13.89
N PHE A 654 -13.28 15.27 -14.16
CA PHE A 654 -13.87 13.96 -14.45
C PHE A 654 -13.55 12.91 -13.38
N ALA A 655 -12.46 13.07 -12.61
CA ALA A 655 -12.15 12.15 -11.52
C ALA A 655 -11.38 12.81 -10.38
N VAL A 656 -11.57 12.29 -9.17
CA VAL A 656 -10.79 12.64 -7.97
C VAL A 656 -10.32 11.35 -7.31
N LEU A 657 -9.01 11.16 -7.25
CA LEU A 657 -8.37 10.06 -6.54
C LEU A 657 -8.11 10.51 -5.10
N CYS A 658 -8.54 9.72 -4.12
CA CYS A 658 -8.50 10.07 -2.71
C CYS A 658 -7.71 9.04 -1.89
N ILE A 659 -7.05 9.48 -0.83
CA ILE A 659 -6.38 8.66 0.17
C ILE A 659 -6.57 9.23 1.57
N GLU A 660 -7.04 8.39 2.49
CA GLU A 660 -7.15 8.74 3.91
C GLU A 660 -5.83 8.47 4.64
N THR A 661 -5.35 7.23 4.61
CA THR A 661 -4.09 6.79 5.25
C THR A 661 -3.20 5.96 4.30
N SER A 662 -3.70 4.81 3.85
CA SER A 662 -2.95 3.83 3.03
C SER A 662 -3.86 3.07 2.05
N HIS A 663 -5.05 3.60 1.77
CA HIS A 663 -6.01 2.98 0.86
C HIS A 663 -6.56 4.02 -0.10
N TYR A 664 -6.21 3.85 -1.37
CA TYR A 664 -6.67 4.70 -2.45
C TYR A 664 -8.08 4.29 -2.90
N VAL A 665 -8.91 5.30 -3.10
CA VAL A 665 -10.26 5.17 -3.66
C VAL A 665 -10.49 6.22 -4.74
N ALA A 666 -11.50 6.00 -5.59
CA ALA A 666 -11.80 6.90 -6.69
C ALA A 666 -13.21 7.49 -6.62
N PHE A 667 -13.33 8.75 -6.98
CA PHE A 667 -14.58 9.39 -7.35
C PHE A 667 -14.54 9.70 -8.84
N VAL A 668 -15.55 9.26 -9.58
CA VAL A 668 -15.62 9.50 -11.03
C VAL A 668 -16.94 10.15 -11.40
N LYS A 669 -16.86 11.16 -12.26
CA LYS A 669 -18.00 11.85 -12.85
C LYS A 669 -18.38 11.15 -14.17
N TYR A 670 -19.58 10.60 -14.25
CA TYR A 670 -20.03 9.81 -15.41
C TYR A 670 -20.98 10.56 -16.36
N GLY A 671 -21.36 11.79 -16.00
CA GLY A 671 -22.27 12.62 -16.79
C GLY A 671 -22.22 14.10 -16.39
N HIS A 672 -22.93 14.94 -17.13
CA HIS A 672 -22.93 16.39 -16.93
C HIS A 672 -23.73 16.85 -15.70
N GLN A 673 -24.67 16.02 -15.22
CA GLN A 673 -25.50 16.38 -14.06
C GLN A 673 -24.66 16.51 -12.79
N ASP A 674 -25.05 17.43 -11.91
CA ASP A 674 -24.32 17.69 -10.66
C ASP A 674 -24.25 16.46 -9.75
N SER A 675 -25.29 15.61 -9.78
CA SER A 675 -25.39 14.36 -9.00
C SER A 675 -24.73 13.15 -9.66
N ALA A 676 -24.15 13.30 -10.85
CA ALA A 676 -23.58 12.19 -11.63
C ALA A 676 -22.19 11.77 -11.12
N TRP A 677 -22.13 11.30 -9.88
CA TRP A 677 -20.92 10.83 -9.21
C TRP A 677 -21.01 9.36 -8.80
N LEU A 678 -19.91 8.65 -9.01
CA LEU A 678 -19.68 7.30 -8.53
C LEU A 678 -18.49 7.27 -7.59
N PHE A 679 -18.62 6.50 -6.53
CA PHE A 679 -17.55 6.14 -5.61
C PHE A 679 -17.11 4.70 -5.91
N PHE A 680 -15.81 4.49 -6.02
CA PHE A 680 -15.21 3.19 -6.28
C PHE A 680 -14.19 2.84 -5.19
N ASP A 681 -14.34 1.63 -4.64
CA ASP A 681 -13.42 1.02 -3.69
C ASP A 681 -13.07 -0.39 -4.17
N SER A 682 -11.78 -0.64 -4.43
CA SER A 682 -11.30 -1.92 -4.96
C SER A 682 -11.29 -3.04 -3.91
N MET A 683 -11.39 -2.70 -2.63
CA MET A 683 -11.36 -3.62 -1.48
C MET A 683 -12.52 -3.34 -0.51
N ALA A 684 -13.69 -3.03 -1.07
CA ALA A 684 -14.88 -2.63 -0.30
C ALA A 684 -15.41 -3.70 0.66
N ASP A 685 -15.27 -4.96 0.28
CA ASP A 685 -15.74 -6.12 1.02
C ASP A 685 -14.75 -7.28 0.80
N ARG A 686 -14.82 -8.32 1.63
CA ARG A 686 -13.94 -9.49 1.53
C ARG A 686 -14.73 -10.76 1.74
N ASP A 687 -14.57 -11.69 0.80
CA ASP A 687 -15.15 -13.03 0.92
C ASP A 687 -14.04 -14.02 1.29
N GLY A 688 -14.26 -14.77 2.37
CA GLY A 688 -13.30 -15.71 2.94
C GLY A 688 -12.21 -15.08 3.85
N GLY A 689 -11.46 -15.97 4.51
CA GLY A 689 -10.36 -15.65 5.44
C GLY A 689 -9.02 -15.51 4.74
N GLN A 690 -8.03 -16.36 5.07
CA GLN A 690 -6.68 -16.26 4.52
C GLN A 690 -6.62 -16.53 3.00
N ASN A 691 -7.39 -17.50 2.49
CA ASN A 691 -7.59 -17.75 1.06
C ASN A 691 -8.71 -16.90 0.43
N GLY A 692 -9.19 -15.89 1.15
CA GLY A 692 -10.27 -15.01 0.70
C GLY A 692 -9.82 -13.99 -0.35
N PHE A 693 -10.76 -13.56 -1.17
CA PHE A 693 -10.55 -12.52 -2.19
C PHE A 693 -11.38 -11.28 -1.86
N ASN A 694 -10.89 -10.12 -2.31
CA ASN A 694 -11.63 -8.87 -2.13
C ASN A 694 -12.76 -8.78 -3.16
N ILE A 695 -13.86 -8.13 -2.77
CA ILE A 695 -14.98 -7.80 -3.64
C ILE A 695 -14.99 -6.29 -3.83
N PRO A 696 -14.74 -5.79 -5.06
CA PRO A 696 -14.79 -4.37 -5.33
C PRO A 696 -16.24 -3.89 -5.39
N GLN A 697 -16.45 -2.61 -5.09
CA GLN A 697 -17.77 -1.99 -5.13
C GLN A 697 -17.72 -0.63 -5.82
N VAL A 698 -18.71 -0.40 -6.68
CA VAL A 698 -19.00 0.91 -7.25
C VAL A 698 -20.37 1.33 -6.75
N SER A 699 -20.44 2.45 -6.04
CA SER A 699 -21.69 2.97 -5.47
C SER A 699 -22.01 4.38 -6.00
N PRO A 700 -23.29 4.70 -6.26
CA PRO A 700 -23.70 6.07 -6.54
C PRO A 700 -23.51 6.94 -5.31
N CYS A 701 -22.95 8.14 -5.49
CA CYS A 701 -22.76 9.11 -4.40
C CYS A 701 -23.30 10.50 -4.80
N PRO A 702 -24.61 10.64 -5.09
CA PRO A 702 -25.21 11.90 -5.51
C PRO A 702 -25.08 13.02 -4.47
N GLU A 703 -24.87 12.68 -3.20
CA GLU A 703 -24.61 13.64 -2.12
C GLU A 703 -23.37 14.51 -2.37
N VAL A 704 -22.38 14.00 -3.11
CA VAL A 704 -21.19 14.77 -3.53
C VAL A 704 -21.62 16.03 -4.30
N GLY A 705 -22.56 15.88 -5.23
CA GLY A 705 -23.09 16.98 -6.02
C GLY A 705 -23.77 18.07 -5.18
N ALA A 706 -24.40 17.70 -4.07
CA ALA A 706 -25.03 18.65 -3.16
C ALA A 706 -23.99 19.49 -2.41
N TYR A 707 -22.91 18.85 -1.91
CA TYR A 707 -21.83 19.57 -1.24
C TYR A 707 -21.01 20.44 -2.19
N LEU A 708 -20.83 20.02 -3.46
CA LEU A 708 -20.14 20.82 -4.47
C LEU A 708 -20.97 22.03 -4.99
N LYS A 709 -22.24 22.17 -4.57
CA LYS A 709 -23.03 23.39 -4.77
C LYS A 709 -22.85 24.42 -3.67
N MET A 710 -22.38 24.00 -2.50
CA MET A 710 -22.10 24.89 -1.37
C MET A 710 -20.87 25.74 -1.65
N THR A 711 -20.79 26.90 -1.01
CA THR A 711 -19.59 27.74 -1.11
C THR A 711 -18.45 27.18 -0.25
N PRO A 712 -17.17 27.51 -0.58
CA PRO A 712 -16.04 27.13 0.26
C PRO A 712 -16.17 27.63 1.72
N GLU A 713 -16.80 28.78 1.94
CA GLU A 713 -17.05 29.34 3.27
C GLU A 713 -18.07 28.49 4.06
N GLU A 714 -19.14 28.04 3.42
CA GLU A 714 -20.13 27.14 4.05
C GLU A 714 -19.50 25.79 4.41
N LEU A 715 -18.67 25.23 3.51
CA LEU A 715 -17.93 23.99 3.75
C LEU A 715 -16.85 24.15 4.83
N HIS A 716 -16.30 25.36 4.99
CA HIS A 716 -15.37 25.64 6.08
C HIS A 716 -16.05 25.56 7.44
N ALA A 717 -17.24 26.14 7.57
CA ALA A 717 -18.02 26.14 8.80
C ALA A 717 -18.56 24.75 9.19
N LEU A 718 -18.72 23.86 8.22
CA LEU A 718 -19.24 22.52 8.45
C LEU A 718 -18.20 21.59 9.10
N ASP A 719 -18.55 20.89 10.19
CA ASP A 719 -17.68 19.87 10.78
C ASP A 719 -17.51 18.70 9.80
N PRO A 720 -16.28 18.27 9.44
CA PRO A 720 -16.04 17.07 8.64
C PRO A 720 -16.86 15.84 9.05
N LYS A 721 -17.16 15.66 10.35
CA LYS A 721 -17.95 14.53 10.86
C LYS A 721 -19.43 14.60 10.51
N SER A 722 -19.95 15.79 10.21
CA SER A 722 -21.34 16.02 9.82
C SER A 722 -21.61 15.83 8.32
N ILE A 723 -20.54 15.75 7.52
CA ILE A 723 -20.61 15.51 6.07
C ILE A 723 -21.08 14.08 5.85
N GLN A 724 -22.19 13.93 5.13
CA GLN A 724 -22.83 12.65 4.89
C GLN A 724 -22.11 11.83 3.81
N GLY A 725 -22.21 10.51 3.93
CA GLY A 725 -21.79 9.57 2.88
C GLY A 725 -20.32 9.68 2.50
N GLN A 726 -20.05 9.51 1.21
CA GLN A 726 -18.67 9.48 0.69
C GLN A 726 -18.09 10.88 0.42
N ALA A 727 -18.93 11.93 0.48
CA ALA A 727 -18.51 13.31 0.22
C ALA A 727 -17.41 13.80 1.19
N ARG A 728 -17.37 13.28 2.42
CA ARG A 728 -16.28 13.56 3.38
C ARG A 728 -14.92 13.20 2.79
N ARG A 729 -14.81 12.01 2.17
CA ARG A 729 -13.55 11.53 1.60
C ARG A 729 -13.13 12.38 0.40
N LEU A 730 -14.06 12.75 -0.46
CA LEU A 730 -13.75 13.63 -1.58
C LEU A 730 -13.19 15.00 -1.13
N LEU A 731 -13.78 15.62 -0.12
CA LEU A 731 -13.38 16.95 0.33
C LEU A 731 -12.13 16.95 1.23
N CYS A 732 -11.95 15.93 2.07
CA CYS A 732 -10.86 15.86 3.06
C CYS A 732 -9.67 15.00 2.61
N ASP A 733 -9.91 14.04 1.70
CA ASP A 733 -8.98 12.97 1.34
C ASP A 733 -8.50 13.06 -0.12
N ALA A 734 -8.84 14.12 -0.87
CA ALA A 734 -8.35 14.34 -2.24
C ALA A 734 -6.80 14.33 -2.34
N TYR A 735 -6.29 13.45 -3.21
CA TYR A 735 -4.87 13.27 -3.52
C TYR A 735 -4.55 13.78 -4.94
N MET A 736 -5.30 13.34 -5.95
CA MET A 736 -5.19 13.86 -7.33
C MET A 736 -6.57 14.30 -7.84
N CYS A 737 -6.64 15.46 -8.46
CA CYS A 737 -7.80 15.90 -9.25
C CYS A 737 -7.45 15.80 -10.74
N MET A 738 -8.30 15.15 -11.53
CA MET A 738 -8.08 14.91 -12.94
C MET A 738 -9.10 15.66 -13.78
N TYR A 739 -8.59 16.46 -14.72
CA TYR A 739 -9.36 17.32 -15.59
C TYR A 739 -9.13 16.95 -17.05
N GLN A 740 -10.16 17.12 -17.87
CA GLN A 740 -10.09 16.86 -19.30
C GLN A 740 -10.65 18.04 -20.09
N SER A 741 -10.23 18.16 -21.35
CA SER A 741 -10.78 19.14 -22.27
C SER A 741 -12.14 18.68 -22.80
N PRO A 742 -13.25 19.45 -22.59
CA PRO A 742 -14.58 19.08 -23.10
C PRO A 742 -14.64 19.02 -24.63
N THR A 743 -13.68 19.66 -25.32
CA THR A 743 -13.68 19.78 -26.79
C THR A 743 -12.86 18.70 -27.49
N MET A 744 -12.02 17.96 -26.77
CA MET A 744 -11.02 17.03 -27.33
C MET A 744 -11.31 15.54 -27.02
N SER A 745 -12.58 15.14 -26.88
CA SER A 745 -12.94 13.72 -26.79
C SER A 745 -12.64 12.99 -28.11
N LEU A 746 -12.09 11.78 -28.01
CA LEU A 746 -11.76 10.94 -29.17
C LEU A 746 -13.02 10.45 -29.90
N TYR A 747 -14.09 10.23 -29.14
CA TYR A 747 -15.40 9.85 -29.63
C TYR A 747 -16.30 11.08 -29.50
N LYS A 748 -16.73 11.63 -30.63
CA LYS A 748 -17.81 12.61 -30.72
C LYS A 748 -18.93 12.03 -31.55
#